data_AF-A0A1C6JS79-F1
#
_entry.id   AF-A0A1C6JS79-F1
#
_cell.length_a   1.000
_cell.length_b   1.000
_cell.length_c   1.000
_cell.angle_alpha   90.00
_cell.angle_beta   90.00
_cell.angle_gamma   90.00
#
_symmetry.space_group_name_H-M   'P 1'
#
loop_
_entity.id
_entity.type
_entity.pdbx_description
1 polymer ?
#
loop_
_entity_poly.entity_id
_entity_poly.type
_entity_poly.pdbx_seq_one_letter_code
_entity_poly.pdbx_strand_id
1 'polypeptide(L)'
;MCNLLDYTVASYKGTSPFTDVPEWAEPYVAACYTNGITSGYDAKTYGGSDTVTTGQAALMLLKALGYFQYSADFGSDWLVETTKNGSTAGLFDGVATGAKEALTRNDVAQMVLNALEADLVKAEKNGSDVQVGDIVISGGKATYDSRTGTDSKYAKIDNTKVDGKYTIQLGEDLYDGDLVKADGADDDFGRPSVKWTYENKEIGTYADDADAVYTATVEKQDLYDLVGSDVYNDLKNGDADFTVVVDGVAQKVNLSDYIVKNNDDDAGKDVIKKGATTEVFIDDDSNDVVIAVINSYVAQVDGDYDKNDEELELDILDEAFVDVKDTTLSSDDFDYLDSYSDEDYVLITVANKEIKTIDLAETVEGKVTAYTEKKNVTVDGTKYEYSKNYTDAVKDDSNLSYDLNDAYTLVLDANGYVIYTDGTAGHNDYVYVAEIAPTGGAKADLEADAYFIDGTNKVVVVDNDDEIKDITSFENKWYSYNEKSNGKYELEAITGEKNKTYTVSADNQKIVENGKSSIYTGSTAAKANNDTIFVVNDDDDVTAYTGIKNVPDITSKTADVTVAVVNDGAYADVVYIYSADMSISGDSGDRVYLLEESPNASVDKDDNKYYEYDAIVNGEITTVKATDKNLKIGLYQNVSYDENGYMDDQDLVKDASDDDFKVYTGIKTISYKSGVLSLGSNDVVLADSYKIFVNDDGDGKTTTPSSLAKNFGVDGTYSENVFVFEDDNDEAVEVYVYKIKDADKNDADKVDAKIDHVQMLADGGFNIVMNQKAEQDTNFTVELQQRVDGKYVSAGTKKVTLKKDATTVSDDGDKFLLDTGSVYKVVVNGVESNEVKGA
;
A
#
# COMPACT_ATOMS: atom_id res chain seq x y z
N MET A 1 -25.87 0.81 -37.02
CA MET A 1 -26.10 -0.09 -38.19
C MET A 1 -25.52 -1.52 -38.00
N CYS A 2 -25.30 -2.02 -36.77
CA CYS A 2 -24.79 -3.38 -36.50
C CYS A 2 -25.87 -4.44 -36.16
N ASN A 3 -27.11 -4.07 -35.85
CA ASN A 3 -28.12 -5.05 -35.38
C ASN A 3 -28.80 -5.88 -36.50
N LEU A 4 -28.35 -5.79 -37.76
CA LEU A 4 -29.00 -6.51 -38.88
C LEU A 4 -28.22 -7.75 -39.38
N LEU A 5 -26.97 -7.92 -38.95
CA LEU A 5 -26.09 -9.05 -39.27
C LEU A 5 -25.21 -9.22 -38.03
N ASP A 6 -25.21 -10.37 -37.36
CA ASP A 6 -24.41 -10.69 -36.15
C ASP A 6 -22.88 -10.58 -36.38
N TYR A 7 -22.38 -9.42 -36.80
CA TYR A 7 -20.96 -9.15 -36.95
C TYR A 7 -20.39 -8.79 -35.58
N THR A 8 -19.75 -9.76 -34.94
CA THR A 8 -18.89 -9.51 -33.77
C THR A 8 -17.59 -8.84 -34.21
N VAL A 9 -16.89 -8.15 -33.32
CA VAL A 9 -15.55 -7.57 -33.61
C VAL A 9 -14.61 -8.61 -34.23
N ALA A 10 -14.67 -9.86 -33.76
CA ALA A 10 -13.90 -10.99 -34.30
C ALA A 10 -14.14 -11.25 -35.80
N SER A 11 -15.29 -10.89 -36.35
CA SER A 11 -15.61 -11.08 -37.77
C SER A 11 -14.81 -10.17 -38.71
N TYR A 12 -14.22 -9.09 -38.19
CA TYR A 12 -13.37 -8.18 -38.95
C TYR A 12 -11.91 -8.61 -38.99
N LYS A 13 -11.53 -9.68 -38.26
CA LYS A 13 -10.12 -10.13 -38.19
C LYS A 13 -9.56 -10.37 -39.60
N GLY A 14 -8.44 -9.73 -39.93
CA GLY A 14 -7.76 -9.83 -41.23
C GLY A 14 -8.39 -9.03 -42.38
N THR A 15 -9.35 -8.14 -42.09
CA THR A 15 -9.92 -7.24 -43.11
C THR A 15 -9.15 -5.93 -43.26
N SER A 16 -8.25 -5.61 -42.33
CA SER A 16 -7.35 -4.46 -42.44
C SER A 16 -6.07 -4.81 -43.23
N PRO A 17 -5.45 -3.82 -43.91
CA PRO A 17 -4.20 -4.04 -44.65
C PRO A 17 -2.94 -3.87 -43.79
N PHE A 18 -3.11 -3.60 -42.49
CA PHE A 18 -2.02 -3.17 -41.60
C PHE A 18 -1.21 -4.34 -41.06
N THR A 19 0.10 -4.17 -40.96
CA THR A 19 1.03 -5.23 -40.54
C THR A 19 1.66 -5.00 -39.17
N ASP A 20 1.47 -3.82 -38.59
CA ASP A 20 2.08 -3.32 -37.37
C ASP A 20 1.07 -3.20 -36.20
N VAL A 21 -0.11 -3.80 -36.34
CA VAL A 21 -1.14 -3.83 -35.28
C VAL A 21 -0.97 -5.10 -34.43
N PRO A 22 -0.89 -4.99 -33.09
CA PRO A 22 -0.85 -6.15 -32.19
C PRO A 22 -2.05 -7.08 -32.38
N GLU A 23 -1.87 -8.39 -32.18
CA GLU A 23 -2.91 -9.39 -32.47
C GLU A 23 -4.21 -9.16 -31.70
N TRP A 24 -4.13 -8.69 -30.45
CA TRP A 24 -5.31 -8.38 -29.65
C TRP A 24 -6.11 -7.19 -30.21
N ALA A 25 -5.44 -6.23 -30.85
CA ALA A 25 -6.05 -4.99 -31.36
C ALA A 25 -6.54 -5.11 -32.81
N GLU A 26 -6.01 -6.06 -33.59
CA GLU A 26 -6.30 -6.22 -35.02
C GLU A 26 -7.79 -6.24 -35.37
N PRO A 27 -8.66 -7.04 -34.71
CA PRO A 27 -10.06 -7.08 -35.12
C PRO A 27 -10.80 -5.75 -34.85
N TYR A 28 -10.38 -4.99 -33.82
CA TYR A 28 -10.94 -3.67 -33.51
C TYR A 28 -10.51 -2.62 -34.54
N VAL A 29 -9.21 -2.57 -34.85
CA VAL A 29 -8.66 -1.68 -35.88
C VAL A 29 -9.29 -1.98 -37.24
N ALA A 30 -9.47 -3.26 -37.57
CA ALA A 30 -10.07 -3.70 -38.82
C ALA A 30 -11.56 -3.34 -38.92
N ALA A 31 -12.30 -3.41 -37.82
CA ALA A 31 -13.69 -2.93 -37.76
C ALA A 31 -13.77 -1.42 -38.02
N CYS A 32 -12.95 -0.62 -37.33
CA CYS A 32 -12.95 0.84 -37.52
C CYS A 32 -12.47 1.25 -38.92
N TYR A 33 -11.45 0.57 -39.47
CA TYR A 33 -10.96 0.80 -40.82
C TYR A 33 -12.03 0.50 -41.87
N THR A 34 -12.69 -0.66 -41.77
CA THR A 34 -13.73 -1.08 -42.72
C THR A 34 -14.92 -0.13 -42.71
N ASN A 35 -15.24 0.47 -41.56
CA ASN A 35 -16.29 1.47 -41.41
C ASN A 35 -15.81 2.91 -41.67
N GLY A 36 -14.56 3.11 -42.11
CA GLY A 36 -14.01 4.42 -42.50
C GLY A 36 -13.70 5.37 -41.35
N ILE A 37 -13.76 4.90 -40.10
CA ILE A 37 -13.50 5.66 -38.87
C ILE A 37 -12.01 5.99 -38.77
N THR A 38 -11.14 5.00 -38.99
CA THR A 38 -9.68 5.18 -38.97
C THR A 38 -9.03 4.91 -40.33
N SER A 39 -7.77 5.34 -40.47
CA SER A 39 -6.91 5.06 -41.62
C SER A 39 -5.46 4.97 -41.16
N GLY A 40 -4.63 4.18 -41.83
CA GLY A 40 -3.20 4.12 -41.52
C GLY A 40 -2.43 5.35 -42.02
N TYR A 41 -1.20 5.52 -41.53
CA TYR A 41 -0.26 6.52 -42.04
C TYR A 41 0.10 6.26 -43.51
N ASP A 42 0.12 4.98 -43.90
CA ASP A 42 0.29 4.55 -45.28
C ASP A 42 -0.53 3.28 -45.57
N ALA A 43 -0.28 2.64 -46.71
CA ALA A 43 -1.02 1.48 -47.17
C ALA A 43 -0.89 0.23 -46.27
N LYS A 44 0.13 0.15 -45.40
CA LYS A 44 0.43 -1.02 -44.56
C LYS A 44 0.76 -0.68 -43.10
N THR A 45 1.00 0.59 -42.79
CA THR A 45 1.38 1.04 -41.45
C THR A 45 0.23 1.79 -40.78
N TYR A 46 -0.18 1.35 -39.60
CA TYR A 46 -1.24 1.95 -38.80
C TYR A 46 -0.71 2.86 -37.67
N GLY A 47 0.37 2.44 -36.99
CA GLY A 47 0.83 3.05 -35.73
C GLY A 47 0.15 2.44 -34.51
N GLY A 48 0.01 1.11 -34.45
CA GLY A 48 -0.77 0.42 -33.40
C GLY A 48 -0.27 0.60 -31.95
N SER A 49 0.95 1.10 -31.76
CA SER A 49 1.55 1.40 -30.46
C SER A 49 1.74 2.90 -30.22
N ASP A 50 1.35 3.75 -31.17
CA ASP A 50 1.52 5.19 -31.07
C ASP A 50 0.44 5.81 -30.18
N THR A 51 0.80 6.88 -29.47
CA THR A 51 -0.16 7.63 -28.66
C THR A 51 -1.11 8.43 -29.55
N VAL A 52 -2.39 8.45 -29.19
CA VAL A 52 -3.43 9.19 -29.92
C VAL A 52 -3.52 10.62 -29.39
N THR A 53 -3.58 11.59 -30.29
CA THR A 53 -3.80 13.00 -29.91
C THR A 53 -5.28 13.36 -29.83
N THR A 54 -5.60 14.43 -29.11
CA THR A 54 -6.98 14.96 -28.99
C THR A 54 -7.65 15.19 -30.35
N GLY A 55 -6.93 15.80 -31.29
CA GLY A 55 -7.42 16.01 -32.65
C GLY A 55 -7.65 14.72 -33.43
N GLN A 56 -6.80 13.70 -33.25
CA GLN A 56 -6.99 12.41 -33.92
C GLN A 56 -8.21 11.67 -33.38
N ALA A 57 -8.38 11.62 -32.05
CA ALA A 57 -9.56 11.02 -31.43
C ALA A 57 -10.85 11.74 -31.84
N ALA A 58 -10.86 13.08 -31.81
CA ALA A 58 -12.00 13.88 -32.27
C ALA A 58 -12.37 13.56 -33.72
N LEU A 59 -11.40 13.40 -34.62
CA LEU A 59 -11.68 13.04 -36.01
C LEU A 59 -12.35 11.67 -36.11
N MET A 60 -11.88 10.67 -35.35
CA MET A 60 -12.48 9.34 -35.33
C MET A 60 -13.93 9.39 -34.82
N LEU A 61 -14.18 10.10 -33.71
CA LEU A 61 -15.52 10.26 -33.14
C LEU A 61 -16.46 11.03 -34.06
N LEU A 62 -16.00 12.13 -34.67
CA LEU A 62 -16.77 12.89 -35.65
C LEU A 62 -17.17 12.03 -36.86
N LYS A 63 -16.28 11.16 -37.33
CA LYS A 63 -16.62 10.20 -38.39
C LYS A 63 -17.70 9.21 -37.97
N ALA A 64 -17.65 8.73 -36.72
CA ALA A 64 -18.70 7.88 -36.16
C ALA A 64 -20.05 8.64 -36.07
N LEU A 65 -20.01 9.94 -35.77
CA LEU A 65 -21.18 10.83 -35.76
C LEU A 65 -21.74 11.13 -37.16
N GLY A 66 -21.03 10.77 -38.24
CA GLY A 66 -21.46 11.01 -39.63
C GLY A 66 -20.82 12.24 -40.29
N TYR A 67 -19.84 12.88 -39.65
CA TYR A 67 -19.02 13.93 -40.25
C TYR A 67 -17.93 13.35 -41.16
N PHE A 68 -17.25 14.22 -41.92
CA PHE A 68 -16.10 13.91 -42.79
C PHE A 68 -16.36 12.79 -43.81
N GLN A 69 -17.53 12.83 -44.44
CA GLN A 69 -17.93 11.83 -45.45
C GLN A 69 -17.31 12.09 -46.82
N TYR A 70 -16.77 13.30 -47.06
CA TYR A 70 -16.20 13.70 -48.35
C TYR A 70 -14.80 14.32 -48.19
N SER A 71 -13.93 14.13 -49.18
CA SER A 71 -12.56 14.67 -49.14
C SER A 71 -12.49 16.19 -49.02
N ALA A 72 -13.52 16.92 -49.48
CA ALA A 72 -13.59 18.38 -49.36
C ALA A 72 -13.74 18.86 -47.91
N ASP A 73 -14.25 18.01 -47.02
CA ASP A 73 -14.56 18.37 -45.62
C ASP A 73 -13.29 18.64 -44.81
N PHE A 74 -12.17 18.05 -45.19
CA PHE A 74 -10.87 18.26 -44.55
C PHE A 74 -10.25 19.64 -44.83
N GLY A 75 -10.82 20.41 -45.77
CA GLY A 75 -10.36 21.76 -46.08
C GLY A 75 -8.87 21.81 -46.45
N SER A 76 -8.18 22.88 -46.01
CA SER A 76 -6.74 23.02 -46.16
C SER A 76 -5.93 22.40 -45.03
N ASP A 77 -6.57 22.21 -43.87
CA ASP A 77 -5.96 21.64 -42.67
C ASP A 77 -7.04 20.82 -41.94
N TRP A 78 -6.85 19.51 -41.93
CA TRP A 78 -7.80 18.58 -41.33
C TRP A 78 -8.00 18.89 -39.84
N LEU A 79 -6.94 19.30 -39.13
CA LEU A 79 -6.98 19.52 -37.69
C LEU A 79 -7.87 20.72 -37.36
N VAL A 80 -7.81 21.78 -38.15
CA VAL A 80 -8.65 22.98 -37.97
C VAL A 80 -10.12 22.64 -38.18
N GLU A 81 -10.45 21.88 -39.22
CA GLU A 81 -11.83 21.48 -39.50
C GLU A 81 -12.35 20.49 -38.44
N THR A 82 -11.50 19.57 -37.99
CA THR A 82 -11.82 18.63 -36.90
C THR A 82 -12.09 19.36 -35.60
N THR A 83 -11.23 20.30 -35.19
CA THR A 83 -11.46 21.08 -33.97
C THR A 83 -12.73 21.90 -34.08
N LYS A 84 -12.99 22.54 -35.23
CA LYS A 84 -14.22 23.32 -35.41
C LYS A 84 -15.48 22.47 -35.28
N ASN A 85 -15.54 21.34 -35.98
CA ASN A 85 -16.71 20.46 -35.94
C ASN A 85 -16.81 19.74 -34.58
N GLY A 86 -15.69 19.36 -33.97
CA GLY A 86 -15.64 18.77 -32.63
C GLY A 86 -16.21 19.71 -31.57
N SER A 87 -15.83 21.00 -31.59
CA SER A 87 -16.43 22.00 -30.70
C SER A 87 -17.91 22.23 -30.98
N THR A 88 -18.35 22.11 -32.24
CA THR A 88 -19.77 22.24 -32.59
C THR A 88 -20.59 21.05 -32.08
N ALA A 89 -19.98 19.87 -32.01
CA ALA A 89 -20.59 18.63 -31.54
C ALA A 89 -20.36 18.36 -30.04
N GLY A 90 -19.79 19.32 -29.27
CA GLY A 90 -19.55 19.16 -27.83
C GLY A 90 -18.45 18.16 -27.45
N LEU A 91 -17.63 17.69 -28.40
CA LEU A 91 -16.68 16.59 -28.12
C LEU A 91 -15.56 16.95 -27.14
N PHE A 92 -15.31 18.24 -26.90
CA PHE A 92 -14.22 18.71 -26.05
C PHE A 92 -14.69 19.18 -24.67
N ASP A 93 -15.97 19.02 -24.35
CA ASP A 93 -16.52 19.43 -23.05
C ASP A 93 -15.87 18.56 -21.95
N GLY A 94 -15.36 19.20 -20.89
CA GLY A 94 -14.59 18.50 -19.84
C GLY A 94 -13.18 18.03 -20.25
N VAL A 95 -12.68 18.40 -21.44
CA VAL A 95 -11.35 17.96 -21.94
C VAL A 95 -10.40 19.14 -22.09
N ALA A 96 -9.41 19.25 -21.20
CA ALA A 96 -8.48 20.38 -21.14
C ALA A 96 -7.23 20.24 -22.03
N THR A 97 -7.06 19.13 -22.75
CA THR A 97 -5.88 18.85 -23.58
C THR A 97 -5.89 19.58 -24.92
N GLY A 98 -4.73 20.09 -25.34
CA GLY A 98 -4.57 20.74 -26.64
C GLY A 98 -4.74 19.77 -27.82
N ALA A 99 -5.24 20.24 -28.97
CA ALA A 99 -5.54 19.39 -30.13
C ALA A 99 -4.39 18.49 -30.65
N LYS A 100 -3.13 18.82 -30.33
CA LYS A 100 -1.93 18.05 -30.72
C LYS A 100 -1.29 17.28 -29.56
N GLU A 101 -1.83 17.41 -28.37
CA GLU A 101 -1.33 16.74 -27.17
C GLU A 101 -1.88 15.33 -27.10
N ALA A 102 -1.12 14.46 -26.42
CA ALA A 102 -1.52 13.09 -26.15
C ALA A 102 -2.70 13.07 -25.17
N LEU A 103 -3.70 12.23 -25.44
CA LEU A 103 -4.80 12.01 -24.51
C LEU A 103 -4.40 11.05 -23.39
N THR A 104 -4.87 11.33 -22.18
CA THR A 104 -4.94 10.33 -21.11
C THR A 104 -6.12 9.39 -21.36
N ARG A 105 -6.17 8.26 -20.63
CA ARG A 105 -7.35 7.36 -20.70
C ARG A 105 -8.63 8.07 -20.24
N ASN A 106 -8.52 8.95 -19.25
CA ASN A 106 -9.64 9.74 -18.76
C ASN A 106 -10.17 10.69 -19.85
N ASP A 107 -9.27 11.40 -20.55
CA ASP A 107 -9.69 12.29 -21.64
C ASP A 107 -10.39 11.51 -22.77
N VAL A 108 -9.90 10.31 -23.10
CA VAL A 108 -10.57 9.44 -24.10
C VAL A 108 -11.97 9.04 -23.63
N ALA A 109 -12.13 8.64 -22.37
CA ALA A 109 -13.41 8.26 -21.80
C ALA A 109 -14.41 9.42 -21.86
N GLN A 110 -13.99 10.62 -21.44
CA GLN A 110 -14.82 11.83 -21.50
C GLN A 110 -15.23 12.16 -22.95
N MET A 111 -14.30 12.14 -23.90
CA MET A 111 -14.62 12.40 -25.31
C MET A 111 -15.61 11.38 -25.89
N VAL A 112 -15.51 10.11 -25.47
CA VAL A 112 -16.45 9.05 -25.89
C VAL A 112 -17.83 9.27 -25.28
N LEU A 113 -17.93 9.66 -24.01
CA LEU A 113 -19.19 10.02 -23.36
C LEU A 113 -19.86 11.21 -24.09
N ASN A 114 -19.10 12.28 -24.33
CA ASN A 114 -19.57 13.44 -25.11
C ASN A 114 -20.07 13.01 -26.50
N ALA A 115 -19.38 12.06 -27.15
CA ALA A 115 -19.81 11.55 -28.45
C ALA A 115 -21.12 10.73 -28.36
N LEU A 116 -21.35 9.97 -27.27
CA LEU A 116 -22.62 9.27 -27.05
C LEU A 116 -23.79 10.24 -26.91
N GLU A 117 -23.55 11.41 -26.32
CA GLU A 117 -24.53 12.49 -26.16
C GLU A 117 -24.68 13.38 -27.40
N ALA A 118 -23.72 13.34 -28.34
CA ALA A 118 -23.74 14.17 -29.52
C ALA A 118 -24.73 13.69 -30.59
N ASP A 119 -25.31 14.66 -31.31
CA ASP A 119 -26.18 14.43 -32.46
C ASP A 119 -25.46 13.67 -33.58
N LEU A 120 -26.08 12.59 -34.05
CA LEU A 120 -25.73 12.01 -35.33
C LEU A 120 -26.16 12.95 -36.45
N VAL A 121 -25.29 13.14 -37.43
CA VAL A 121 -25.57 14.02 -38.58
C VAL A 121 -25.70 13.24 -39.88
N LYS A 122 -26.39 13.85 -40.83
CA LYS A 122 -26.45 13.41 -42.22
C LYS A 122 -25.68 14.41 -43.09
N ALA A 123 -24.68 13.91 -43.80
CA ALA A 123 -23.90 14.72 -44.72
C ALA A 123 -24.63 14.95 -46.05
N GLU A 124 -24.85 16.22 -46.41
CA GLU A 124 -25.38 16.62 -47.72
C GLU A 124 -24.28 17.19 -48.60
N LYS A 125 -24.02 16.52 -49.73
CA LYS A 125 -22.95 16.90 -50.65
C LYS A 125 -23.28 18.19 -51.37
N ASN A 126 -22.38 19.17 -51.27
CA ASN A 126 -22.52 20.44 -51.97
C ASN A 126 -21.74 20.46 -53.29
N GLY A 127 -22.44 20.63 -54.41
CA GLY A 127 -21.83 20.65 -55.74
C GLY A 127 -21.54 19.25 -56.32
N SER A 128 -21.05 19.23 -57.56
CA SER A 128 -20.77 17.99 -58.30
C SER A 128 -19.27 17.80 -58.47
N ASP A 129 -18.81 16.55 -58.37
CA ASP A 129 -17.42 16.23 -58.67
C ASP A 129 -17.18 16.34 -60.17
N VAL A 130 -16.09 17.00 -60.55
CA VAL A 130 -15.64 17.10 -61.93
C VAL A 130 -14.39 16.25 -62.11
N GLN A 131 -14.51 15.20 -62.92
CA GLN A 131 -13.39 14.32 -63.23
C GLN A 131 -12.65 14.82 -64.48
N VAL A 132 -11.35 15.07 -64.35
CA VAL A 132 -10.44 15.46 -65.45
C VAL A 132 -9.27 14.48 -65.48
N GLY A 133 -9.38 13.43 -66.29
CA GLY A 133 -8.41 12.33 -66.29
C GLY A 133 -8.43 11.59 -64.95
N ASP A 134 -7.26 11.43 -64.33
CA ASP A 134 -7.10 10.80 -63.01
C ASP A 134 -7.35 11.77 -61.84
N ILE A 135 -7.69 13.03 -62.12
CA ILE A 135 -7.91 14.07 -61.11
C ILE A 135 -9.43 14.24 -60.89
N VAL A 136 -9.88 14.01 -59.65
CA VAL A 136 -11.22 14.35 -59.19
C VAL A 136 -11.18 15.72 -58.52
N ILE A 137 -11.87 16.70 -59.09
CA ILE A 137 -12.14 17.98 -58.43
C ILE A 137 -13.46 17.81 -57.68
N SER A 138 -13.37 17.56 -56.38
CA SER A 138 -14.54 17.37 -55.52
C SER A 138 -15.38 18.66 -55.41
N GLY A 139 -16.69 18.50 -55.22
CA GLY A 139 -17.60 19.61 -54.87
C GLY A 139 -17.18 20.38 -53.60
N GLY A 140 -17.96 21.41 -53.24
CA GLY A 140 -17.77 22.15 -51.99
C GLY A 140 -17.99 21.28 -50.75
N LYS A 141 -17.57 21.79 -49.58
CA LYS A 141 -17.73 21.14 -48.27
C LYS A 141 -19.18 20.73 -48.03
N ALA A 142 -19.41 19.56 -47.44
CA ALA A 142 -20.76 19.11 -47.10
C ALA A 142 -21.39 19.98 -46.01
N THR A 143 -22.71 20.04 -46.02
CA THR A 143 -23.51 20.52 -44.89
C THR A 143 -23.94 19.33 -44.05
N TYR A 144 -24.07 19.54 -42.75
CA TYR A 144 -24.40 18.51 -41.78
C TYR A 144 -25.64 18.94 -41.02
N ASP A 145 -26.74 18.22 -41.24
CA ASP A 145 -27.99 18.40 -40.50
C ASP A 145 -28.18 17.22 -39.56
N SER A 146 -28.70 17.47 -38.35
CA SER A 146 -28.99 16.41 -37.38
C SER A 146 -29.95 15.38 -37.99
N ARG A 147 -29.64 14.10 -37.79
CA ARG A 147 -30.57 13.01 -38.06
C ARG A 147 -31.75 13.17 -37.10
N THR A 148 -32.96 12.91 -37.60
CA THR A 148 -34.18 13.04 -36.79
C THR A 148 -35.08 11.82 -36.88
N GLY A 149 -35.78 11.54 -35.78
CA GLY A 149 -36.69 10.40 -35.62
C GLY A 149 -37.99 10.77 -34.91
N THR A 150 -39.04 9.95 -35.09
CA THR A 150 -40.33 10.15 -34.39
C THR A 150 -40.54 9.19 -33.23
N ASP A 151 -39.65 8.22 -33.06
CA ASP A 151 -39.73 7.21 -32.02
C ASP A 151 -39.27 7.82 -30.68
N SER A 152 -39.95 7.47 -29.58
CA SER A 152 -39.62 7.94 -28.23
C SER A 152 -38.31 7.36 -27.69
N LYS A 153 -37.74 6.35 -28.35
CA LYS A 153 -36.41 5.84 -28.00
C LYS A 153 -35.28 6.84 -28.29
N TYR A 154 -35.53 7.86 -29.11
CA TYR A 154 -34.61 8.96 -29.39
C TYR A 154 -34.86 10.17 -28.46
N ALA A 155 -35.25 9.90 -27.23
CA ALA A 155 -35.56 10.91 -26.23
C ALA A 155 -35.05 10.47 -24.84
N LYS A 156 -34.02 9.61 -24.87
CA LYS A 156 -33.48 8.88 -23.72
C LYS A 156 -32.19 9.49 -23.21
N ILE A 157 -31.47 10.21 -24.07
CA ILE A 157 -30.30 10.99 -23.70
C ILE A 157 -30.61 12.48 -23.82
N ASP A 158 -31.22 12.92 -24.93
CA ASP A 158 -31.67 14.30 -25.14
C ASP A 158 -33.08 14.29 -25.75
N ASN A 159 -33.96 15.19 -25.30
CA ASN A 159 -35.34 15.30 -25.77
C ASN A 159 -35.57 16.40 -26.84
N THR A 160 -34.49 17.04 -27.30
CA THR A 160 -34.49 18.14 -28.28
C THR A 160 -35.21 17.76 -29.57
N LYS A 161 -35.99 18.71 -30.13
CA LYS A 161 -36.78 18.50 -31.35
C LYS A 161 -36.49 19.51 -32.45
N VAL A 162 -36.29 19.00 -33.66
CA VAL A 162 -36.26 19.77 -34.91
C VAL A 162 -37.46 19.37 -35.76
N ASP A 163 -38.27 20.35 -36.18
CA ASP A 163 -39.51 20.13 -36.94
C ASP A 163 -40.47 19.11 -36.31
N GLY A 164 -40.53 19.09 -34.96
CA GLY A 164 -41.40 18.20 -34.20
C GLY A 164 -40.93 16.73 -34.12
N LYS A 165 -39.73 16.44 -34.61
CA LYS A 165 -39.04 15.14 -34.49
C LYS A 165 -37.86 15.28 -33.55
N TYR A 166 -37.55 14.21 -32.83
CA TYR A 166 -36.37 14.17 -31.98
C TYR A 166 -35.09 14.22 -32.84
N THR A 167 -34.07 14.94 -32.40
CA THR A 167 -32.69 14.68 -32.87
C THR A 167 -32.27 13.29 -32.39
N ILE A 168 -31.30 12.65 -33.06
CA ILE A 168 -30.87 11.30 -32.72
C ILE A 168 -29.43 11.37 -32.24
N GLN A 169 -29.18 11.03 -30.99
CA GLN A 169 -27.82 10.96 -30.45
C GLN A 169 -27.15 9.61 -30.78
N LEU A 170 -25.83 9.58 -30.76
CA LEU A 170 -25.07 8.36 -31.07
C LEU A 170 -25.44 7.21 -30.12
N GLY A 171 -25.51 7.49 -28.81
CA GLY A 171 -25.84 6.48 -27.81
C GLY A 171 -27.22 5.86 -28.04
N GLU A 172 -28.20 6.69 -28.40
CA GLU A 172 -29.57 6.21 -28.67
C GLU A 172 -29.66 5.32 -29.92
N ASP A 173 -28.92 5.64 -31.00
CA ASP A 173 -28.88 4.81 -32.22
C ASP A 173 -28.07 3.52 -32.00
N LEU A 174 -26.98 3.58 -31.23
CA LEU A 174 -26.12 2.43 -30.94
C LEU A 174 -26.80 1.41 -30.03
N TYR A 175 -27.47 1.88 -28.99
CA TYR A 175 -28.10 1.04 -27.96
C TYR A 175 -29.61 0.92 -28.12
N ASP A 176 -30.16 1.30 -29.28
CA ASP A 176 -31.60 1.22 -29.59
C ASP A 176 -32.52 1.92 -28.56
N GLY A 177 -31.98 2.93 -27.86
CA GLY A 177 -32.64 3.65 -26.76
C GLY A 177 -32.71 2.92 -25.43
N ASP A 178 -31.96 1.81 -25.27
CA ASP A 178 -31.82 1.10 -23.99
C ASP A 178 -30.79 1.75 -23.06
N LEU A 179 -29.91 2.62 -23.61
CA LEU A 179 -29.05 3.51 -22.83
C LEU A 179 -29.83 4.78 -22.50
N VAL A 180 -30.00 5.08 -21.20
CA VAL A 180 -30.83 6.17 -20.71
C VAL A 180 -30.04 7.04 -19.74
N LYS A 181 -30.09 8.36 -19.98
CA LYS A 181 -29.64 9.43 -19.09
C LYS A 181 -30.87 9.99 -18.36
N ALA A 182 -30.84 10.04 -17.04
CA ALA A 182 -31.94 10.56 -16.23
C ALA A 182 -31.42 11.63 -15.26
N ASP A 183 -31.93 12.84 -15.40
CA ASP A 183 -31.62 13.96 -14.52
C ASP A 183 -32.41 13.89 -13.20
N GLY A 184 -31.91 14.56 -12.17
CA GLY A 184 -32.61 14.73 -10.89
C GLY A 184 -32.55 13.52 -9.97
N ALA A 185 -31.47 12.74 -10.06
CA ALA A 185 -31.09 11.84 -8.98
C ALA A 185 -30.24 12.62 -7.97
N ASP A 186 -30.36 12.31 -6.69
CA ASP A 186 -29.34 12.67 -5.71
C ASP A 186 -28.32 11.54 -5.68
N ASP A 187 -27.03 11.86 -5.72
CA ASP A 187 -26.00 10.87 -5.48
C ASP A 187 -25.90 10.49 -3.99
N ASP A 188 -24.98 9.59 -3.63
CA ASP A 188 -24.82 9.16 -2.24
C ASP A 188 -24.51 10.31 -1.27
N PHE A 189 -23.93 11.41 -1.74
CA PHE A 189 -23.60 12.60 -0.96
C PHE A 189 -24.71 13.67 -0.99
N GLY A 190 -25.82 13.40 -1.66
CA GLY A 190 -26.95 14.33 -1.82
C GLY A 190 -26.68 15.45 -2.81
N ARG A 191 -25.74 15.25 -3.73
CA ARG A 191 -25.43 16.19 -4.81
C ARG A 191 -26.42 15.99 -5.96
N PRO A 192 -26.83 17.08 -6.63
CA PRO A 192 -27.50 16.97 -7.93
C PRO A 192 -26.66 16.09 -8.86
N SER A 193 -27.31 15.14 -9.52
CA SER A 193 -26.61 14.13 -10.29
C SER A 193 -27.42 13.60 -11.46
N VAL A 194 -26.68 13.03 -12.40
CA VAL A 194 -27.21 12.29 -13.54
C VAL A 194 -27.05 10.79 -13.31
N LYS A 195 -28.14 10.06 -13.49
CA LYS A 195 -28.15 8.60 -13.44
C LYS A 195 -28.11 8.01 -14.84
N TRP A 196 -27.19 7.08 -15.08
CA TRP A 196 -27.11 6.30 -16.30
C TRP A 196 -27.59 4.86 -16.10
N THR A 197 -28.42 4.38 -17.03
CA THR A 197 -28.86 2.99 -17.05
C THR A 197 -28.73 2.38 -18.44
N TYR A 198 -28.44 1.07 -18.50
CA TYR A 198 -28.48 0.28 -19.72
C TYR A 198 -29.32 -0.98 -19.50
N GLU A 199 -30.30 -1.21 -20.38
CA GLU A 199 -31.29 -2.29 -20.23
C GLU A 199 -31.99 -2.30 -18.85
N ASN A 200 -32.20 -1.12 -18.27
CA ASN A 200 -32.73 -0.89 -16.91
C ASN A 200 -31.81 -1.35 -15.76
N LYS A 201 -30.55 -1.65 -16.03
CA LYS A 201 -29.51 -1.81 -15.00
C LYS A 201 -28.78 -0.49 -14.82
N GLU A 202 -28.57 -0.11 -13.57
CA GLU A 202 -27.75 1.06 -13.24
C GLU A 202 -26.31 0.82 -13.69
N ILE A 203 -25.78 1.78 -14.43
CA ILE A 203 -24.36 1.88 -14.74
C ILE A 203 -23.69 2.66 -13.60
N GLY A 204 -24.29 3.78 -13.20
CA GLY A 204 -23.81 4.62 -12.12
C GLY A 204 -24.64 5.91 -12.00
N THR A 205 -24.39 6.63 -10.92
CA THR A 205 -24.94 7.96 -10.63
C THR A 205 -23.76 8.91 -10.43
N TYR A 206 -23.73 10.01 -11.18
CA TYR A 206 -22.57 10.91 -11.27
C TYR A 206 -23.02 12.33 -10.97
N ALA A 207 -22.40 12.96 -9.99
CA ALA A 207 -22.71 14.34 -9.60
C ALA A 207 -22.50 15.31 -10.77
N ASP A 208 -23.33 16.35 -10.81
CA ASP A 208 -23.16 17.48 -11.71
C ASP A 208 -21.91 18.28 -11.33
N ASP A 209 -21.45 19.16 -12.23
CA ASP A 209 -20.38 20.10 -11.90
C ASP A 209 -20.89 21.14 -10.89
N ALA A 210 -20.18 21.31 -9.78
CA ALA A 210 -20.50 22.33 -8.79
C ALA A 210 -20.23 23.75 -9.32
N ASP A 211 -21.10 24.72 -8.99
CA ASP A 211 -20.89 26.14 -9.28
C ASP A 211 -19.71 26.72 -8.52
N ALA A 212 -19.44 26.17 -7.33
CA ALA A 212 -18.26 26.49 -6.54
C ALA A 212 -17.84 25.32 -5.65
N VAL A 213 -16.52 25.17 -5.49
CA VAL A 213 -15.90 24.22 -4.56
C VAL A 213 -15.01 24.98 -3.59
N TYR A 214 -15.19 24.74 -2.29
CA TYR A 214 -14.42 25.33 -1.21
C TYR A 214 -13.80 24.25 -0.34
N THR A 215 -12.53 24.40 0.00
CA THR A 215 -11.75 23.43 0.80
C THR A 215 -11.41 23.96 2.21
N ALA A 216 -11.96 25.12 2.56
CA ALA A 216 -11.77 25.80 3.82
C ALA A 216 -13.10 26.44 4.28
N THR A 217 -13.07 27.16 5.40
CA THR A 217 -14.21 27.96 5.88
C THR A 217 -14.61 29.01 4.83
N VAL A 218 -15.92 29.21 4.65
CA VAL A 218 -16.48 30.16 3.68
C VAL A 218 -17.22 31.25 4.44
N GLU A 219 -17.06 32.51 4.04
CA GLU A 219 -17.82 33.62 4.65
C GLU A 219 -19.26 33.63 4.12
N LYS A 220 -20.23 34.05 4.96
CA LYS A 220 -21.64 34.15 4.54
C LYS A 220 -21.87 35.11 3.37
N GLN A 221 -21.03 36.13 3.27
CA GLN A 221 -21.05 37.09 2.17
C GLN A 221 -20.59 36.45 0.85
N ASP A 222 -19.59 35.56 0.89
CA ASP A 222 -19.08 34.90 -0.32
C ASP A 222 -20.15 34.01 -0.95
N LEU A 223 -20.88 33.24 -0.12
CA LEU A 223 -22.02 32.47 -0.61
C LEU A 223 -23.15 33.36 -1.14
N TYR A 224 -23.37 34.54 -0.56
CA TYR A 224 -24.35 35.50 -1.08
C TYR A 224 -23.95 36.06 -2.45
N ASP A 225 -22.66 36.36 -2.62
CA ASP A 225 -22.15 36.86 -3.89
C ASP A 225 -22.14 35.80 -4.99
N LEU A 226 -21.94 34.53 -4.62
CA LEU A 226 -22.07 33.38 -5.52
C LEU A 226 -23.51 33.20 -6.01
N VAL A 227 -24.48 33.02 -5.10
CA VAL A 227 -25.89 32.76 -5.50
C VAL A 227 -26.55 34.00 -6.12
N GLY A 228 -26.09 35.20 -5.77
CA GLY A 228 -26.64 36.44 -6.27
C GLY A 228 -27.98 36.84 -5.63
N SER A 229 -28.41 38.07 -5.93
CA SER A 229 -29.55 38.67 -5.22
C SER A 229 -30.90 38.05 -5.58
N ASP A 230 -31.04 37.54 -6.80
CA ASP A 230 -32.32 37.04 -7.30
C ASP A 230 -32.63 35.68 -6.67
N VAL A 231 -31.72 34.72 -6.80
CA VAL A 231 -31.77 33.41 -6.12
C VAL A 231 -31.95 33.58 -4.61
N TYR A 232 -31.14 34.43 -3.96
CA TYR A 232 -31.29 34.67 -2.52
C TYR A 232 -32.68 35.17 -2.11
N ASN A 233 -33.32 36.02 -2.93
CA ASN A 233 -34.65 36.52 -2.63
C ASN A 233 -35.69 35.40 -2.73
N ASP A 234 -35.56 34.51 -3.72
CA ASP A 234 -36.47 33.38 -3.92
C ASP A 234 -36.33 32.37 -2.77
N LEU A 235 -35.10 32.00 -2.39
CA LEU A 235 -34.82 31.17 -1.20
C LEU A 235 -35.42 31.77 0.07
N LYS A 236 -35.25 33.09 0.26
CA LYS A 236 -35.76 33.80 1.44
C LYS A 236 -37.29 33.87 1.48
N ASN A 237 -37.94 33.95 0.32
CA ASN A 237 -39.40 34.01 0.21
C ASN A 237 -40.05 32.63 0.23
N GLY A 238 -39.27 31.55 0.07
CA GLY A 238 -39.74 30.18 -0.08
C GLY A 238 -40.29 29.90 -1.48
N ASP A 239 -39.81 30.63 -2.48
CA ASP A 239 -40.10 30.39 -3.91
C ASP A 239 -39.09 29.39 -4.51
N ALA A 240 -37.99 29.11 -3.80
CA ALA A 240 -36.97 28.09 -4.09
C ALA A 240 -36.52 27.40 -2.79
N ASP A 241 -35.96 26.19 -2.91
CA ASP A 241 -35.54 25.32 -1.81
C ASP A 241 -34.03 25.50 -1.49
N PHE A 242 -33.70 25.49 -0.19
CA PHE A 242 -32.32 25.53 0.31
C PHE A 242 -32.01 24.26 1.10
N THR A 243 -31.04 23.49 0.62
CA THR A 243 -30.65 22.20 1.20
C THR A 243 -29.17 22.20 1.54
N VAL A 244 -28.84 21.70 2.73
CA VAL A 244 -27.45 21.42 3.13
C VAL A 244 -27.36 19.93 3.44
N VAL A 245 -26.39 19.24 2.85
CA VAL A 245 -26.14 17.81 3.05
C VAL A 245 -24.72 17.64 3.58
N VAL A 246 -24.55 16.77 4.57
CA VAL A 246 -23.23 16.41 5.12
C VAL A 246 -23.11 14.90 5.01
N ASP A 247 -22.13 14.42 4.24
CA ASP A 247 -21.85 12.99 4.06
C ASP A 247 -23.12 12.17 3.66
N GLY A 248 -23.91 12.74 2.74
CA GLY A 248 -25.18 12.15 2.29
C GLY A 248 -26.39 12.38 3.20
N VAL A 249 -26.20 12.99 4.37
CA VAL A 249 -27.27 13.23 5.33
C VAL A 249 -27.76 14.67 5.28
N ALA A 250 -29.02 14.86 4.88
CA ALA A 250 -29.66 16.18 4.87
C ALA A 250 -29.74 16.80 6.27
N GLN A 251 -29.29 18.05 6.39
CA GLN A 251 -29.21 18.79 7.63
C GLN A 251 -30.41 19.70 7.83
N LYS A 252 -30.85 19.85 9.07
CA LYS A 252 -31.87 20.82 9.44
C LYS A 252 -31.23 22.18 9.71
N VAL A 253 -31.30 23.08 8.73
CA VAL A 253 -30.59 24.38 8.74
C VAL A 253 -31.51 25.58 8.55
N ASN A 254 -31.00 26.79 8.81
CA ASN A 254 -31.63 28.04 8.41
C ASN A 254 -30.75 28.75 7.38
N LEU A 255 -31.37 29.41 6.38
CA LEU A 255 -30.65 30.21 5.38
C LEU A 255 -29.70 31.25 6.01
N SER A 256 -30.10 31.89 7.11
CA SER A 256 -29.29 32.92 7.80
C SER A 256 -28.00 32.40 8.45
N ASP A 257 -27.89 31.08 8.62
CA ASP A 257 -26.69 30.46 9.14
C ASP A 257 -25.62 30.31 8.05
N TYR A 258 -26.00 30.41 6.77
CA TYR A 258 -25.13 30.16 5.61
C TYR A 258 -24.99 31.36 4.67
N ILE A 259 -26.10 32.01 4.28
CA ILE A 259 -26.08 33.03 3.23
C ILE A 259 -26.63 34.35 3.78
N VAL A 260 -25.77 35.35 3.93
CA VAL A 260 -26.16 36.66 4.48
C VAL A 260 -25.35 37.77 3.82
N LYS A 261 -26.08 38.73 3.25
CA LYS A 261 -25.49 39.94 2.68
C LYS A 261 -24.79 40.82 3.73
N ASN A 262 -23.58 41.27 3.40
CA ASN A 262 -22.65 42.08 4.18
C ASN A 262 -22.31 41.45 5.55
N ASN A 263 -22.01 40.15 5.58
CA ASN A 263 -21.60 39.45 6.80
C ASN A 263 -20.36 38.58 6.53
N ASP A 264 -19.30 38.83 7.29
CA ASP A 264 -17.99 38.19 7.25
C ASP A 264 -17.83 37.06 8.28
N ASP A 265 -18.92 36.61 8.91
CA ASP A 265 -18.89 35.43 9.77
C ASP A 265 -18.83 34.15 8.92
N ASP A 266 -18.31 33.07 9.49
CA ASP A 266 -18.29 31.75 8.85
C ASP A 266 -19.73 31.26 8.55
N ALA A 267 -19.97 30.90 7.29
CA ALA A 267 -21.16 30.21 6.85
C ALA A 267 -21.18 28.80 7.43
N GLY A 268 -22.29 28.40 8.04
CA GLY A 268 -22.45 27.05 8.57
C GLY A 268 -21.29 26.63 9.47
N LYS A 269 -20.81 27.49 10.37
CA LYS A 269 -19.57 27.33 11.19
C LYS A 269 -19.27 25.95 11.80
N ASP A 270 -20.30 25.13 12.05
CA ASP A 270 -20.18 23.79 12.66
C ASP A 270 -20.24 22.67 11.61
N VAL A 271 -20.42 23.03 10.34
CA VAL A 271 -20.66 22.17 9.17
C VAL A 271 -19.59 22.44 8.10
N ILE A 272 -19.49 23.66 7.58
CA ILE A 272 -18.45 24.06 6.62
C ILE A 272 -17.18 24.37 7.41
N LYS A 273 -16.19 23.48 7.32
CA LYS A 273 -15.01 23.46 8.19
C LYS A 273 -13.74 23.09 7.41
N LYS A 274 -12.58 23.46 7.95
CA LYS A 274 -11.27 23.10 7.37
C LYS A 274 -11.11 21.59 7.30
N GLY A 275 -10.69 21.08 6.15
CA GLY A 275 -10.54 19.66 5.87
C GLY A 275 -11.79 18.96 5.32
N ALA A 276 -12.89 19.70 5.15
CA ALA A 276 -14.05 19.24 4.39
C ALA A 276 -14.08 19.93 3.02
N THR A 277 -14.58 19.20 2.02
CA THR A 277 -14.88 19.76 0.70
C THR A 277 -16.33 20.21 0.67
N THR A 278 -16.56 21.50 0.43
CA THR A 278 -17.90 22.10 0.30
C THR A 278 -18.17 22.40 -1.16
N GLU A 279 -19.18 21.75 -1.73
CA GLU A 279 -19.65 21.94 -3.10
C GLU A 279 -21.00 22.65 -3.08
N VAL A 280 -21.14 23.71 -3.89
CA VAL A 280 -22.37 24.50 -4.01
C VAL A 280 -22.94 24.33 -5.40
N PHE A 281 -24.24 24.03 -5.47
CA PHE A 281 -25.00 23.82 -6.70
C PHE A 281 -26.20 24.75 -6.72
N ILE A 282 -26.45 25.38 -7.87
CA ILE A 282 -27.53 26.32 -8.12
C ILE A 282 -28.29 25.84 -9.36
N ASP A 283 -29.56 25.50 -9.19
CA ASP A 283 -30.43 25.12 -10.32
C ASP A 283 -30.87 26.38 -11.08
N ASP A 284 -30.47 26.50 -12.35
CA ASP A 284 -30.77 27.66 -13.20
C ASP A 284 -32.27 27.80 -13.56
N ASP A 285 -33.06 26.73 -13.46
CA ASP A 285 -34.48 26.71 -13.80
C ASP A 285 -35.39 26.97 -12.58
N SER A 286 -35.06 26.39 -11.41
CA SER A 286 -35.84 26.51 -10.18
C SER A 286 -35.28 27.50 -9.16
N ASN A 287 -34.02 27.94 -9.31
CA ASN A 287 -33.25 28.70 -8.31
C ASN A 287 -33.01 27.93 -6.99
N ASP A 288 -33.18 26.61 -6.98
CA ASP A 288 -32.88 25.78 -5.81
C ASP A 288 -31.36 25.77 -5.54
N VAL A 289 -30.97 25.73 -4.26
CA VAL A 289 -29.56 25.71 -3.86
C VAL A 289 -29.27 24.52 -2.96
N VAL A 290 -28.29 23.72 -3.38
CA VAL A 290 -27.75 22.59 -2.60
C VAL A 290 -26.32 22.89 -2.20
N ILE A 291 -26.01 22.75 -0.91
CA ILE A 291 -24.63 22.75 -0.39
C ILE A 291 -24.32 21.35 0.11
N ALA A 292 -23.42 20.63 -0.55
CA ALA A 292 -22.93 19.35 -0.12
C ALA A 292 -21.58 19.53 0.59
N VAL A 293 -21.44 18.98 1.79
CA VAL A 293 -20.19 18.97 2.55
C VAL A 293 -19.73 17.54 2.71
N ILE A 294 -18.56 17.24 2.15
CA ILE A 294 -17.96 15.91 2.13
C ILE A 294 -16.74 15.93 3.03
N ASN A 295 -16.76 15.10 4.07
CA ASN A 295 -15.65 14.94 4.99
C ASN A 295 -14.74 13.82 4.52
N SER A 296 -13.43 14.07 4.56
CA SER A 296 -12.43 13.01 4.54
C SER A 296 -12.18 12.53 5.97
N TYR A 297 -12.02 11.22 6.11
CA TYR A 297 -11.62 10.55 7.32
C TYR A 297 -10.33 9.78 7.07
N VAL A 298 -9.63 9.48 8.15
CA VAL A 298 -8.35 8.77 8.10
C VAL A 298 -8.53 7.35 8.61
N ALA A 299 -7.99 6.42 7.86
CA ALA A 299 -7.87 5.02 8.21
C ALA A 299 -6.45 4.56 7.92
N GLN A 300 -6.11 3.39 8.43
CA GLN A 300 -4.89 2.68 8.11
C GLN A 300 -5.28 1.35 7.49
N VAL A 301 -4.48 0.87 6.53
CA VAL A 301 -4.64 -0.48 6.03
C VAL A 301 -4.25 -1.48 7.12
N ASP A 302 -5.17 -2.40 7.46
CA ASP A 302 -4.98 -3.45 8.47
C ASP A 302 -4.63 -4.78 7.76
N GLY A 303 -3.35 -4.93 7.41
CA GLY A 303 -2.81 -6.08 6.70
C GLY A 303 -2.84 -5.98 5.17
N ASP A 304 -1.99 -6.80 4.53
CA ASP A 304 -1.91 -6.88 3.07
C ASP A 304 -3.24 -7.33 2.43
N TYR A 305 -3.50 -6.82 1.21
CA TYR A 305 -4.61 -7.26 0.35
C TYR A 305 -4.68 -8.79 0.18
N ASP A 306 -5.83 -9.39 0.49
CA ASP A 306 -6.05 -10.82 0.31
C ASP A 306 -6.44 -11.12 -1.14
N LYS A 307 -5.50 -11.68 -1.91
CA LYS A 307 -5.73 -12.07 -3.32
C LYS A 307 -6.67 -13.26 -3.51
N ASN A 308 -6.95 -14.03 -2.47
CA ASN A 308 -7.86 -15.17 -2.56
C ASN A 308 -9.31 -14.75 -2.35
N ASP A 309 -9.53 -13.86 -1.38
CA ASP A 309 -10.86 -13.33 -1.04
C ASP A 309 -11.16 -12.01 -1.78
N GLU A 310 -10.15 -11.41 -2.42
CA GLU A 310 -10.21 -10.16 -3.16
C GLU A 310 -10.63 -8.95 -2.29
N GLU A 311 -10.18 -8.94 -1.03
CA GLU A 311 -10.57 -8.02 0.03
C GLU A 311 -9.37 -7.26 0.65
N LEU A 312 -9.60 -6.04 1.13
CA LEU A 312 -8.67 -5.21 1.90
C LEU A 312 -9.35 -4.76 3.20
N GLU A 313 -8.66 -4.87 4.34
CA GLU A 313 -9.21 -4.42 5.63
C GLU A 313 -8.63 -3.07 6.03
N LEU A 314 -9.44 -2.25 6.72
CA LEU A 314 -9.03 -0.93 7.22
C LEU A 314 -9.27 -0.81 8.73
N ASP A 315 -8.35 -0.18 9.45
CA ASP A 315 -8.57 0.30 10.81
C ASP A 315 -8.84 1.81 10.82
N ILE A 316 -9.87 2.26 11.53
CA ILE A 316 -10.24 3.68 11.58
C ILE A 316 -9.51 4.35 12.74
N LEU A 317 -8.58 5.27 12.42
CA LEU A 317 -7.68 5.85 13.41
C LEU A 317 -8.30 6.95 14.29
N ASP A 318 -9.43 7.56 13.87
CA ASP A 318 -10.20 8.50 14.69
C ASP A 318 -11.64 8.00 14.88
N GLU A 319 -11.85 7.23 15.96
CA GLU A 319 -13.10 6.53 16.30
C GLU A 319 -14.34 7.45 16.45
N ALA A 320 -14.16 8.77 16.63
CA ALA A 320 -15.23 9.59 17.19
C ALA A 320 -16.38 9.94 16.23
N PHE A 321 -16.28 9.67 14.93
CA PHE A 321 -17.34 10.10 13.99
C PHE A 321 -17.66 9.18 12.80
N VAL A 322 -16.81 8.21 12.46
CA VAL A 322 -17.01 7.40 11.24
C VAL A 322 -18.04 6.29 11.52
N ASP A 323 -19.33 6.58 11.32
CA ASP A 323 -20.42 5.61 11.41
C ASP A 323 -20.44 4.73 10.14
N VAL A 324 -19.43 3.88 9.95
CA VAL A 324 -19.37 2.86 8.89
C VAL A 324 -19.88 1.52 9.39
N LYS A 325 -20.57 0.77 8.51
CA LYS A 325 -21.06 -0.59 8.82
C LYS A 325 -19.97 -1.65 8.70
N ASP A 326 -19.03 -1.43 7.81
CA ASP A 326 -18.01 -2.39 7.38
C ASP A 326 -16.75 -1.62 7.00
N THR A 327 -15.60 -2.20 7.33
CA THR A 327 -14.26 -1.69 7.05
C THR A 327 -13.50 -2.59 6.07
N THR A 328 -14.07 -3.75 5.73
CA THR A 328 -13.59 -4.59 4.64
C THR A 328 -14.03 -4.02 3.29
N LEU A 329 -13.08 -3.72 2.42
CA LEU A 329 -13.32 -3.32 1.04
C LEU A 329 -13.17 -4.52 0.10
N SER A 330 -14.07 -4.67 -0.86
CA SER A 330 -14.02 -5.73 -1.88
C SER A 330 -13.64 -5.16 -3.24
N SER A 331 -12.89 -5.93 -4.02
CA SER A 331 -12.55 -5.55 -5.39
C SER A 331 -13.75 -5.47 -6.36
N ASP A 332 -14.92 -6.00 -5.95
CA ASP A 332 -16.18 -5.82 -6.67
C ASP A 332 -16.66 -4.36 -6.67
N ASP A 333 -16.35 -3.61 -5.59
CA ASP A 333 -16.79 -2.23 -5.38
C ASP A 333 -15.65 -1.21 -5.54
N PHE A 334 -14.40 -1.62 -5.34
CA PHE A 334 -13.22 -0.76 -5.38
C PHE A 334 -12.15 -1.32 -6.31
N ASP A 335 -11.72 -0.51 -7.27
CA ASP A 335 -10.59 -0.88 -8.13
C ASP A 335 -9.24 -0.70 -7.40
N TYR A 336 -8.24 -1.50 -7.78
CA TYR A 336 -6.82 -1.36 -7.36
C TYR A 336 -6.54 -1.49 -5.86
N LEU A 337 -7.36 -2.23 -5.13
CA LEU A 337 -7.09 -2.54 -3.71
C LEU A 337 -5.74 -3.28 -3.51
N ASP A 338 -5.22 -3.96 -4.53
CA ASP A 338 -3.93 -4.63 -4.51
C ASP A 338 -2.71 -3.69 -4.57
N SER A 339 -2.94 -2.38 -4.72
CA SER A 339 -1.90 -1.36 -4.75
C SER A 339 -1.53 -0.78 -3.38
N TYR A 340 -2.37 -1.02 -2.36
CA TYR A 340 -2.13 -0.60 -0.99
C TYR A 340 -1.34 -1.68 -0.24
N SER A 341 -0.47 -1.24 0.66
CA SER A 341 0.33 -2.10 1.53
C SER A 341 -0.18 -2.01 2.97
N ASP A 342 0.13 -3.02 3.77
CA ASP A 342 -0.06 -2.96 5.22
C ASP A 342 0.51 -1.66 5.82
N GLU A 343 -0.18 -1.12 6.83
CA GLU A 343 0.15 0.13 7.52
C GLU A 343 0.04 1.43 6.69
N ASP A 344 -0.35 1.37 5.40
CA ASP A 344 -0.57 2.57 4.60
C ASP A 344 -1.67 3.43 5.21
N TYR A 345 -1.38 4.72 5.43
CA TYR A 345 -2.42 5.69 5.78
C TYR A 345 -3.27 6.03 4.56
N VAL A 346 -4.58 5.90 4.70
CA VAL A 346 -5.53 6.19 3.63
C VAL A 346 -6.58 7.20 4.08
N LEU A 347 -7.04 7.99 3.12
CA LEU A 347 -8.19 8.87 3.25
C LEU A 347 -9.41 8.18 2.68
N ILE A 348 -10.48 8.12 3.47
CA ILE A 348 -11.76 7.58 3.04
C ILE A 348 -12.83 8.66 3.07
N THR A 349 -13.82 8.54 2.17
CA THR A 349 -15.09 9.26 2.29
C THR A 349 -16.20 8.28 2.63
N VAL A 350 -17.19 8.74 3.38
CA VAL A 350 -18.28 7.92 3.86
C VAL A 350 -19.60 8.58 3.55
N ALA A 351 -20.55 7.81 3.03
CA ALA A 351 -21.94 8.23 2.89
C ALA A 351 -22.85 7.03 3.11
N ASN A 352 -24.05 7.25 3.65
CA ASN A 352 -25.01 6.17 3.94
C ASN A 352 -24.44 5.02 4.81
N LYS A 353 -23.43 5.35 5.64
CA LYS A 353 -22.66 4.41 6.49
C LYS A 353 -21.81 3.40 5.74
N GLU A 354 -21.44 3.71 4.51
CA GLU A 354 -20.60 2.90 3.65
C GLU A 354 -19.43 3.76 3.15
N ILE A 355 -18.26 3.14 3.05
CA ILE A 355 -17.09 3.76 2.44
C ILE A 355 -17.41 3.95 0.95
N LYS A 356 -17.09 5.13 0.41
CA LYS A 356 -17.37 5.48 -1.00
C LYS A 356 -16.11 5.70 -1.80
N THR A 357 -15.03 6.13 -1.16
CA THR A 357 -13.72 6.28 -1.79
C THR A 357 -12.63 5.89 -0.81
N ILE A 358 -11.48 5.50 -1.35
CA ILE A 358 -10.23 5.26 -0.65
C ILE A 358 -9.10 5.85 -1.50
N ASP A 359 -8.22 6.62 -0.88
CA ASP A 359 -7.05 7.23 -1.51
C ASP A 359 -5.86 7.17 -0.55
N LEU A 360 -4.64 6.98 -1.06
CA LEU A 360 -3.44 7.03 -0.21
C LEU A 360 -3.25 8.44 0.35
N ALA A 361 -3.04 8.56 1.66
CA ALA A 361 -2.85 9.83 2.34
C ALA A 361 -1.42 10.37 2.13
N GLU A 362 -1.27 11.69 2.06
CA GLU A 362 0.05 12.31 2.08
C GLU A 362 0.58 12.33 3.53
N THR A 363 1.81 11.86 3.73
CA THR A 363 2.49 11.87 5.02
C THR A 363 3.67 12.84 5.06
N VAL A 364 3.88 13.45 6.22
CA VAL A 364 5.03 14.32 6.50
C VAL A 364 5.73 13.81 7.75
N GLU A 365 6.88 13.20 7.58
CA GLU A 365 7.75 12.76 8.67
C GLU A 365 8.75 13.85 9.04
N GLY A 366 8.98 14.05 10.33
CA GLY A 366 10.08 14.90 10.79
C GLY A 366 9.97 15.32 12.25
N LYS A 367 10.90 16.17 12.69
CA LYS A 367 10.97 16.58 14.09
C LYS A 367 9.98 17.69 14.41
N VAL A 368 9.16 17.50 15.44
CA VAL A 368 8.23 18.54 15.90
C VAL A 368 9.02 19.62 16.65
N THR A 369 8.98 20.84 16.13
CA THR A 369 9.73 21.99 16.69
C THR A 369 8.85 22.95 17.49
N ALA A 370 7.54 22.95 17.22
CA ALA A 370 6.54 23.73 17.95
C ALA A 370 5.12 23.24 17.63
N TYR A 371 4.16 23.49 18.51
CA TYR A 371 2.74 23.34 18.19
C TYR A 371 1.90 24.39 18.94
N THR A 372 0.69 24.65 18.45
CA THR A 372 -0.34 25.42 19.14
C THR A 372 -1.55 24.51 19.32
N GLU A 373 -1.90 24.22 20.56
CA GLU A 373 -3.07 23.41 20.92
C GLU A 373 -4.30 23.78 20.07
N LYS A 374 -4.98 22.76 19.52
CA LYS A 374 -6.20 22.90 18.71
C LYS A 374 -6.06 23.66 17.41
N LYS A 375 -4.85 24.04 17.00
CA LYS A 375 -4.63 24.86 15.81
C LYS A 375 -3.63 24.27 14.82
N ASN A 376 -2.41 23.95 15.25
CA ASN A 376 -1.34 23.56 14.33
C ASN A 376 -0.18 22.86 15.03
N VAL A 377 0.63 22.16 14.24
CA VAL A 377 1.95 21.61 14.56
C VAL A 377 2.97 22.14 13.55
N THR A 378 4.25 22.21 13.94
CA THR A 378 5.36 22.64 13.10
C THR A 378 6.43 21.56 13.03
N VAL A 379 6.60 20.96 11.86
CA VAL A 379 7.60 19.92 11.57
C VAL A 379 8.62 20.50 10.60
N ASP A 380 9.91 20.36 10.92
CA ASP A 380 11.04 20.87 10.12
C ASP A 380 10.90 22.34 9.67
N GLY A 381 10.29 23.16 10.52
CA GLY A 381 10.06 24.59 10.28
C GLY A 381 8.85 24.92 9.40
N THR A 382 8.13 23.93 8.88
CA THR A 382 6.86 24.10 8.16
C THR A 382 5.68 23.91 9.11
N LYS A 383 4.73 24.85 9.08
CA LYS A 383 3.53 24.82 9.92
C LYS A 383 2.37 24.16 9.18
N TYR A 384 1.73 23.20 9.83
CA TYR A 384 0.55 22.51 9.34
C TYR A 384 -0.62 22.75 10.29
N GLU A 385 -1.76 23.19 9.76
CA GLU A 385 -2.97 23.39 10.55
C GLU A 385 -3.74 22.08 10.71
N TYR A 386 -4.43 21.90 11.84
CA TYR A 386 -5.25 20.71 12.05
C TYR A 386 -6.55 20.78 11.26
N SER A 387 -6.89 19.65 10.64
CA SER A 387 -8.21 19.41 10.09
C SER A 387 -9.24 19.50 11.20
N LYS A 388 -10.43 20.03 10.91
CA LYS A 388 -11.52 20.03 11.89
C LYS A 388 -12.14 18.64 12.09
N ASN A 389 -11.76 17.68 11.24
CA ASN A 389 -12.08 16.27 11.42
C ASN A 389 -11.11 15.54 12.35
N TYR A 390 -9.95 16.13 12.67
CA TYR A 390 -9.03 15.53 13.64
C TYR A 390 -9.51 15.80 15.06
N THR A 391 -10.42 14.96 15.57
CA THR A 391 -11.18 15.25 16.78
C THR A 391 -10.27 15.32 18.00
N ASP A 392 -9.25 14.47 18.06
CA ASP A 392 -8.26 14.46 19.12
C ASP A 392 -7.43 15.73 19.21
N ALA A 393 -7.20 16.42 18.11
CA ALA A 393 -6.52 17.72 18.12
C ALA A 393 -7.46 18.88 18.43
N VAL A 394 -8.71 18.87 17.94
CA VAL A 394 -9.55 20.09 17.91
C VAL A 394 -10.64 20.17 18.96
N LYS A 395 -11.00 19.07 19.62
CA LYS A 395 -12.07 19.03 20.63
C LYS A 395 -11.74 19.86 21.87
N ASP A 396 -12.78 20.28 22.60
CA ASP A 396 -12.60 21.16 23.76
C ASP A 396 -11.75 20.52 24.88
N ASP A 397 -11.81 19.21 25.01
CA ASP A 397 -11.08 18.34 25.93
C ASP A 397 -9.95 17.55 25.25
N SER A 398 -9.40 18.08 24.15
CA SER A 398 -8.20 17.52 23.49
C SER A 398 -7.04 17.38 24.48
N ASN A 399 -6.39 16.21 24.44
CA ASN A 399 -5.17 15.91 25.20
C ASN A 399 -3.95 15.74 24.29
N LEU A 400 -4.06 16.09 23.00
CA LEU A 400 -2.95 15.94 22.06
C LEU A 400 -1.79 16.86 22.47
N SER A 401 -0.63 16.25 22.72
CA SER A 401 0.62 16.92 23.03
C SER A 401 1.73 16.31 22.21
N TYR A 402 2.77 17.11 21.96
CA TYR A 402 3.96 16.66 21.25
C TYR A 402 5.18 16.88 22.14
N ASP A 403 6.04 15.88 22.17
CA ASP A 403 7.40 16.03 22.68
C ASP A 403 8.26 16.72 21.62
N LEU A 404 8.86 17.84 22.01
CA LEU A 404 9.61 18.67 21.07
C LEU A 404 10.95 18.02 20.74
N ASN A 405 11.29 18.05 19.46
CA ASN A 405 12.46 17.44 18.81
C ASN A 405 12.36 15.93 18.57
N ASP A 406 11.24 15.31 18.96
CA ASP A 406 10.93 13.93 18.61
C ASP A 406 10.34 13.89 17.19
N ALA A 407 10.54 12.76 16.52
CA ALA A 407 10.02 12.53 15.18
C ALA A 407 8.55 12.09 15.25
N TYR A 408 7.73 12.68 14.40
CA TYR A 408 6.33 12.32 14.22
C TYR A 408 6.03 12.19 12.73
N THR A 409 5.05 11.35 12.41
CA THR A 409 4.43 11.25 11.09
C THR A 409 3.12 12.02 11.12
N LEU A 410 3.03 13.10 10.36
CA LEU A 410 1.78 13.83 10.16
C LEU A 410 1.06 13.24 8.96
N VAL A 411 -0.19 12.82 9.13
CA VAL A 411 -1.06 12.41 8.02
C VAL A 411 -1.92 13.59 7.62
N LEU A 412 -1.91 13.94 6.34
CA LEU A 412 -2.64 15.08 5.79
C LEU A 412 -3.93 14.64 5.09
N ASP A 413 -4.98 15.43 5.24
CA ASP A 413 -6.15 15.34 4.38
C ASP A 413 -5.86 15.86 2.96
N ALA A 414 -6.79 15.66 2.03
CA ALA A 414 -6.66 16.06 0.63
C ALA A 414 -6.43 17.58 0.42
N ASN A 415 -6.64 18.39 1.47
CA ASN A 415 -6.51 19.84 1.45
C ASN A 415 -5.24 20.32 2.19
N GLY A 416 -4.39 19.41 2.67
CA GLY A 416 -3.12 19.69 3.33
C GLY A 416 -3.25 20.04 4.83
N TYR A 417 -4.37 19.72 5.46
CA TYR A 417 -4.53 19.86 6.91
C TYR A 417 -4.22 18.53 7.61
N VAL A 418 -3.60 18.59 8.79
CA VAL A 418 -3.26 17.39 9.56
C VAL A 418 -4.54 16.74 10.10
N ILE A 419 -4.80 15.51 9.69
CA ILE A 419 -5.97 14.73 10.09
C ILE A 419 -5.64 13.66 11.14
N TYR A 420 -4.37 13.26 11.23
CA TYR A 420 -3.86 12.34 12.25
C TYR A 420 -2.36 12.57 12.46
N THR A 421 -1.85 12.19 13.62
CA THR A 421 -0.40 12.16 13.89
C THR A 421 -0.02 10.89 14.61
N ASP A 422 1.00 10.23 14.09
CA ASP A 422 1.64 9.08 14.72
C ASP A 422 2.98 9.52 15.33
N GLY A 423 3.25 9.07 16.55
CA GLY A 423 4.44 9.42 17.32
C GLY A 423 5.34 8.22 17.51
N THR A 424 6.55 8.27 16.95
CA THR A 424 7.55 7.23 17.22
C THR A 424 8.14 7.47 18.60
N ALA A 425 8.02 6.51 19.52
CA ALA A 425 8.69 6.58 20.82
C ALA A 425 10.22 6.62 20.60
N GLY A 426 10.80 7.82 20.56
CA GLY A 426 12.24 7.99 20.47
C GLY A 426 12.89 7.61 21.78
N HIS A 427 13.92 6.75 21.74
CA HIS A 427 14.82 6.58 22.88
C HIS A 427 15.36 7.96 23.30
N ASN A 428 15.43 8.22 24.61
CA ASN A 428 16.10 9.43 25.10
C ASN A 428 17.55 9.46 24.59
N ASP A 429 18.04 10.63 24.15
CA ASP A 429 19.42 10.81 23.69
C ASP A 429 20.41 10.56 24.84
N TYR A 430 20.91 9.31 24.97
CA TYR A 430 21.90 8.90 25.97
C TYR A 430 23.32 8.85 25.44
N VAL A 431 24.27 9.16 26.32
CA VAL A 431 25.71 9.03 26.07
C VAL A 431 26.43 8.48 27.29
N TYR A 432 27.29 7.50 27.10
CA TYR A 432 28.15 6.96 28.15
C TYR A 432 29.49 7.70 28.14
N VAL A 433 29.84 8.32 29.27
CA VAL A 433 31.11 9.03 29.44
C VAL A 433 32.10 8.10 30.13
N ALA A 434 33.13 7.65 29.41
CA ALA A 434 34.17 6.79 29.96
C ALA A 434 35.18 7.60 30.79
N GLU A 435 35.68 8.70 30.22
CA GLU A 435 36.63 9.61 30.86
C GLU A 435 36.27 11.07 30.53
N ILE A 436 36.56 11.99 31.45
CA ILE A 436 36.42 13.44 31.22
C ILE A 436 37.65 14.18 31.73
N ALA A 437 38.19 15.09 30.92
CA ALA A 437 39.43 15.79 31.23
C ALA A 437 39.44 17.24 30.70
N PRO A 438 40.17 18.16 31.37
CA PRO A 438 40.37 19.51 30.86
C PRO A 438 41.34 19.53 29.68
N THR A 439 41.00 20.28 28.65
CA THR A 439 41.86 20.55 27.49
C THR A 439 43.15 21.28 27.87
N GLY A 440 44.21 21.06 27.10
CA GLY A 440 45.49 21.72 27.33
C GLY A 440 45.48 23.21 26.95
N GLY A 441 45.35 24.13 27.91
CA GLY A 441 45.38 25.56 27.61
C GLY A 441 45.14 26.50 28.80
N ALA A 442 45.26 27.82 28.56
CA ALA A 442 44.95 28.85 29.57
C ALA A 442 43.44 29.11 29.75
N LYS A 443 42.63 28.61 28.82
CA LYS A 443 41.16 28.54 28.86
C LYS A 443 40.80 27.09 28.52
N ALA A 444 40.91 26.22 29.51
CA ALA A 444 40.65 24.81 29.32
C ALA A 444 39.14 24.57 29.38
N ASP A 445 38.56 24.11 28.27
CA ASP A 445 37.24 23.50 28.22
C ASP A 445 37.35 22.04 28.72
N LEU A 446 36.25 21.42 29.17
CA LEU A 446 36.21 19.97 29.45
C LEU A 446 35.90 19.18 28.17
N GLU A 447 36.65 18.12 27.94
CA GLU A 447 36.42 17.12 26.89
C GLU A 447 36.08 15.77 27.52
N ALA A 448 35.11 15.05 26.95
CA ALA A 448 34.67 13.74 27.41
C ALA A 448 34.86 12.68 26.31
N ASP A 449 35.45 11.54 26.66
CA ASP A 449 35.44 10.33 25.82
C ASP A 449 34.06 9.67 25.93
N ALA A 450 33.29 9.77 24.84
CA ALA A 450 31.85 9.55 24.84
C ALA A 450 31.46 8.45 23.85
N TYR A 451 30.68 7.48 24.33
CA TYR A 451 30.13 6.37 23.57
C TYR A 451 28.61 6.58 23.44
N PHE A 452 28.14 6.62 22.20
CA PHE A 452 26.76 6.91 21.85
C PHE A 452 25.99 5.60 21.67
N ILE A 453 24.67 5.67 21.82
CA ILE A 453 23.78 4.52 21.67
C ILE A 453 23.79 3.91 20.27
N ASP A 454 24.23 4.66 19.26
CA ASP A 454 24.42 4.18 17.88
C ASP A 454 25.75 3.41 17.68
N GLY A 455 26.53 3.21 18.74
CA GLY A 455 27.81 2.52 18.71
C GLY A 455 28.98 3.41 18.28
N THR A 456 28.77 4.71 18.05
CA THR A 456 29.86 5.63 17.75
C THR A 456 30.61 6.04 19.01
N ASN A 457 31.94 6.17 18.89
CA ASN A 457 32.82 6.75 19.92
C ASN A 457 33.40 8.08 19.41
N LYS A 458 33.35 9.13 20.24
CA LYS A 458 34.00 10.42 19.95
C LYS A 458 34.40 11.16 21.22
N VAL A 459 35.43 11.99 21.11
CA VAL A 459 35.75 13.00 22.13
C VAL A 459 34.86 14.23 21.89
N VAL A 460 34.02 14.57 22.86
CA VAL A 460 33.10 15.73 22.80
C VAL A 460 33.54 16.86 23.73
N VAL A 461 33.29 18.11 23.34
CA VAL A 461 33.50 19.28 24.20
C VAL A 461 32.23 19.57 24.99
N VAL A 462 32.33 19.66 26.32
CA VAL A 462 31.19 19.87 27.23
C VAL A 462 30.81 21.35 27.28
N ASP A 463 29.53 21.67 27.10
CA ASP A 463 29.00 23.05 27.07
C ASP A 463 28.73 23.61 28.48
N ASN A 464 28.24 22.77 29.40
CA ASN A 464 27.96 23.10 30.79
C ASN A 464 29.14 22.80 31.74
N ASP A 465 30.37 22.95 31.25
CA ASP A 465 31.60 22.64 31.98
C ASP A 465 31.79 23.48 33.26
N ASP A 466 31.34 24.74 33.27
CA ASP A 466 31.33 25.64 34.42
C ASP A 466 30.49 25.11 35.61
N GLU A 467 29.55 24.19 35.37
CA GLU A 467 28.69 23.60 36.41
C GLU A 467 29.31 22.34 37.04
N ILE A 468 30.32 21.75 36.38
CA ILE A 468 31.01 20.52 36.79
C ILE A 468 32.09 20.85 37.82
N LYS A 469 31.74 20.70 39.11
CA LYS A 469 32.67 20.99 40.22
C LYS A 469 33.61 19.84 40.57
N ASP A 470 33.23 18.62 40.20
CA ASP A 470 34.01 17.40 40.43
C ASP A 470 34.00 16.56 39.15
N ILE A 471 35.06 16.71 38.36
CA ILE A 471 35.23 16.04 37.06
C ILE A 471 35.13 14.52 37.21
N THR A 472 35.71 13.96 38.28
CA THR A 472 35.72 12.51 38.52
C THR A 472 34.34 11.91 38.81
N SER A 473 33.36 12.75 39.16
CA SER A 473 31.99 12.30 39.36
C SER A 473 31.24 12.04 38.05
N PHE A 474 31.82 12.45 36.91
CA PHE A 474 31.26 12.31 35.57
C PHE A 474 31.79 11.12 34.77
N GLU A 475 32.78 10.41 35.31
CA GLU A 475 33.39 9.25 34.65
C GLU A 475 32.58 7.97 34.87
N ASN A 476 32.67 7.06 33.90
CA ASN A 476 32.10 5.72 33.89
C ASN A 476 30.58 5.66 34.09
N LYS A 477 29.82 6.61 33.51
CA LYS A 477 28.36 6.71 33.68
C LYS A 477 27.64 7.26 32.45
N TRP A 478 26.34 6.96 32.40
CA TRP A 478 25.42 7.51 31.41
C TRP A 478 24.92 8.91 31.76
N TYR A 479 24.71 9.71 30.73
CA TYR A 479 24.13 11.06 30.75
C TYR A 479 23.07 11.15 29.66
N SER A 480 22.03 11.97 29.87
CA SER A 480 21.30 12.51 28.73
C SER A 480 22.11 13.64 28.13
N TYR A 481 22.05 13.82 26.82
CA TYR A 481 22.80 14.87 26.15
C TYR A 481 21.96 15.68 25.19
N ASN A 482 22.40 16.91 24.94
CA ASN A 482 21.87 17.75 23.88
C ASN A 482 23.02 18.45 23.16
N GLU A 483 23.14 18.24 21.85
CA GLU A 483 24.12 18.95 21.02
C GLU A 483 23.64 20.38 20.75
N LYS A 484 24.41 21.36 21.23
CA LYS A 484 24.12 22.77 21.01
C LYS A 484 24.55 23.19 19.61
N SER A 485 23.91 24.25 19.09
CA SER A 485 24.20 24.82 17.77
C SER A 485 25.65 25.31 17.56
N ASN A 486 26.45 25.38 18.63
CA ASN A 486 27.88 25.69 18.61
C ASN A 486 28.77 24.43 18.45
N GLY A 487 28.18 23.22 18.36
CA GLY A 487 28.85 21.93 18.29
C GLY A 487 29.36 21.38 19.63
N LYS A 488 28.97 21.99 20.76
CA LYS A 488 29.27 21.50 22.12
C LYS A 488 28.10 20.69 22.68
N TYR A 489 28.39 19.84 23.66
CA TYR A 489 27.41 18.92 24.25
C TYR A 489 27.07 19.35 25.67
N GLU A 490 25.79 19.64 25.93
CA GLU A 490 25.30 19.80 27.30
C GLU A 490 24.99 18.41 27.85
N LEU A 491 25.63 18.03 28.97
CA LEU A 491 25.45 16.74 29.62
C LEU A 491 24.60 16.91 30.88
N GLU A 492 23.47 16.22 30.93
CA GLU A 492 22.57 16.24 32.09
C GLU A 492 22.63 14.92 32.85
N ALA A 493 22.81 15.02 34.17
CA ALA A 493 22.88 13.85 35.02
C ALA A 493 21.52 13.15 35.09
N ILE A 494 21.50 11.85 34.78
CA ILE A 494 20.30 11.02 34.94
C ILE A 494 20.01 10.85 36.44
N THR A 495 18.95 11.48 36.93
CA THR A 495 18.62 11.50 38.36
C THR A 495 17.77 10.30 38.81
N GLY A 496 18.02 9.79 40.03
CA GLY A 496 17.33 8.64 40.63
C GLY A 496 18.22 7.40 40.83
N GLU A 497 17.73 6.34 41.49
CA GLU A 497 18.47 5.07 41.66
C GLU A 497 18.64 4.25 40.35
N LYS A 498 18.29 4.84 39.20
CA LYS A 498 18.17 4.22 37.88
C LYS A 498 19.52 3.99 37.16
N ASN A 499 20.52 4.85 37.37
CA ASN A 499 21.82 4.81 36.69
C ASN A 499 22.92 4.22 37.60
N LYS A 500 23.44 3.04 37.25
CA LYS A 500 24.42 2.29 38.06
C LYS A 500 25.49 1.64 37.19
N THR A 501 26.73 1.66 37.68
CA THR A 501 27.88 1.00 37.06
C THR A 501 28.41 -0.09 37.97
N TYR A 502 28.68 -1.26 37.38
CA TYR A 502 29.10 -2.47 38.05
C TYR A 502 30.42 -2.97 37.48
N THR A 503 31.19 -3.67 38.31
CA THR A 503 32.41 -4.37 37.89
C THR A 503 32.22 -5.85 38.18
N VAL A 504 32.26 -6.67 37.13
CA VAL A 504 32.14 -8.12 37.20
C VAL A 504 33.52 -8.75 37.10
N SER A 505 33.83 -9.69 37.99
CA SER A 505 35.14 -10.35 38.04
C SER A 505 35.42 -11.25 36.84
N ALA A 506 36.68 -11.27 36.42
CA ALA A 506 37.24 -12.19 35.41
C ALA A 506 37.23 -13.68 35.85
N ASP A 507 36.10 -14.37 35.74
CA ASP A 507 35.94 -15.78 36.17
C ASP A 507 35.03 -16.62 35.26
N ASN A 508 35.09 -16.42 33.92
CA ASN A 508 34.19 -17.10 32.97
C ASN A 508 32.70 -16.90 33.29
N GLN A 509 32.35 -15.71 33.77
CA GLN A 509 30.97 -15.37 34.11
C GLN A 509 30.21 -14.96 32.86
N LYS A 510 29.07 -15.59 32.62
CA LYS A 510 28.15 -15.20 31.56
C LYS A 510 27.50 -13.87 31.94
N ILE A 511 27.90 -12.80 31.26
CA ILE A 511 27.43 -11.43 31.47
C ILE A 511 26.07 -11.26 30.80
N VAL A 512 26.00 -11.69 29.55
CA VAL A 512 24.78 -11.75 28.74
C VAL A 512 24.67 -13.17 28.19
N GLU A 513 23.47 -13.73 28.25
CA GLU A 513 23.11 -14.94 27.54
C GLU A 513 22.02 -14.56 26.54
N ASN A 514 22.23 -14.88 25.26
CA ASN A 514 21.28 -14.59 24.19
C ASN A 514 19.91 -15.21 24.55
N GLY A 515 18.83 -14.44 24.34
CA GLY A 515 17.47 -14.86 24.68
C GLY A 515 17.15 -14.91 26.19
N LYS A 516 18.06 -14.46 27.08
CA LYS A 516 17.75 -14.28 28.51
C LYS A 516 17.69 -12.81 28.88
N SER A 517 16.56 -12.38 29.43
CA SER A 517 16.37 -11.01 29.93
C SER A 517 17.30 -10.59 31.09
N SER A 518 18.15 -11.47 31.62
CA SER A 518 19.02 -11.17 32.77
C SER A 518 20.45 -10.81 32.35
N ILE A 519 20.92 -9.64 32.77
CA ILE A 519 22.33 -9.22 32.67
C ILE A 519 23.01 -9.44 34.03
N TYR A 520 24.09 -10.21 34.04
CA TYR A 520 24.83 -10.46 35.27
C TYR A 520 25.73 -9.27 35.64
N THR A 521 25.43 -8.62 36.76
CA THR A 521 26.20 -7.45 37.26
C THR A 521 27.07 -7.76 38.49
N GLY A 522 27.34 -9.03 38.77
CA GLY A 522 28.24 -9.49 39.84
C GLY A 522 27.56 -9.88 41.16
N SER A 523 26.42 -9.28 41.51
CA SER A 523 25.63 -9.67 42.70
C SER A 523 24.13 -9.76 42.47
N THR A 524 23.60 -8.91 41.59
CA THR A 524 22.18 -8.83 41.25
C THR A 524 22.08 -8.87 39.72
N ALA A 525 21.08 -9.52 39.16
CA ALA A 525 20.84 -9.39 37.73
C ALA A 525 20.16 -8.03 37.46
N ALA A 526 20.69 -7.24 36.52
CA ALA A 526 19.87 -6.23 35.85
C ALA A 526 18.99 -6.96 34.82
N LYS A 527 17.85 -6.37 34.45
CA LYS A 527 17.00 -6.93 33.41
C LYS A 527 17.12 -6.10 32.14
N ALA A 528 17.04 -6.72 30.98
CA ALA A 528 16.98 -6.10 29.67
C ALA A 528 15.92 -6.77 28.81
N ASN A 529 15.51 -6.05 27.77
CA ASN A 529 14.41 -6.34 26.87
C ASN A 529 14.87 -6.02 25.41
N ASN A 530 14.01 -6.16 24.39
CA ASN A 530 14.26 -5.88 22.97
C ASN A 530 14.43 -4.39 22.69
N ASP A 531 13.96 -3.53 23.60
CA ASP A 531 14.14 -2.08 23.50
C ASP A 531 15.47 -1.64 24.14
N THR A 532 16.11 -2.50 24.93
CA THR A 532 17.38 -2.16 25.58
C THR A 532 18.46 -2.00 24.52
N ILE A 533 19.10 -0.83 24.49
CA ILE A 533 20.27 -0.63 23.63
C ILE A 533 21.55 -1.04 24.38
N PHE A 534 22.29 -1.96 23.79
CA PHE A 534 23.59 -2.42 24.27
C PHE A 534 24.71 -1.81 23.46
N VAL A 535 25.59 -1.06 24.12
CA VAL A 535 26.86 -0.63 23.58
C VAL A 535 27.94 -1.56 24.13
N VAL A 536 28.38 -2.51 23.31
CA VAL A 536 29.40 -3.50 23.68
C VAL A 536 30.74 -3.06 23.11
N ASN A 537 31.70 -2.82 23.99
CA ASN A 537 33.08 -2.46 23.67
C ASN A 537 34.01 -3.62 24.05
N ASP A 538 34.43 -4.39 23.04
CA ASP A 538 35.43 -5.46 23.17
C ASP A 538 36.80 -4.94 22.76
N ASP A 539 37.59 -4.47 23.73
CA ASP A 539 38.94 -3.92 23.52
C ASP A 539 39.03 -2.87 22.38
N ASP A 540 38.22 -1.80 22.48
CA ASP A 540 38.06 -0.70 21.53
C ASP A 540 37.28 -1.04 20.24
N ASP A 541 36.78 -2.27 20.08
CA ASP A 541 35.80 -2.63 19.04
C ASP A 541 34.39 -2.44 19.58
N VAL A 542 33.75 -1.33 19.18
CA VAL A 542 32.43 -0.93 19.67
C VAL A 542 31.35 -1.39 18.70
N THR A 543 30.42 -2.20 19.21
CA THR A 543 29.21 -2.61 18.49
C THR A 543 27.98 -2.24 19.30
N ALA A 544 27.01 -1.60 18.66
CA ALA A 544 25.69 -1.39 19.23
C ALA A 544 24.74 -2.52 18.80
N TYR A 545 23.95 -3.01 19.74
CA TYR A 545 22.86 -3.94 19.51
C TYR A 545 21.59 -3.33 20.11
N THR A 546 20.50 -3.35 19.37
CA THR A 546 19.19 -3.03 19.92
C THR A 546 18.50 -4.34 20.25
N GLY A 547 18.18 -4.51 21.53
CA GLY A 547 17.44 -5.64 22.04
C GLY A 547 18.26 -6.85 22.46
N ILE A 548 17.93 -7.41 23.62
CA ILE A 548 18.63 -8.53 24.24
C ILE A 548 18.74 -9.77 23.34
N LYS A 549 17.78 -9.98 22.43
CA LYS A 549 17.78 -11.09 21.46
C LYS A 549 18.85 -10.95 20.38
N ASN A 550 19.24 -9.72 20.06
CA ASN A 550 20.28 -9.45 19.08
C ASN A 550 21.68 -9.41 19.73
N VAL A 551 21.75 -9.39 21.07
CA VAL A 551 23.03 -9.43 21.78
C VAL A 551 23.52 -10.88 21.86
N PRO A 552 24.72 -11.20 21.33
CA PRO A 552 25.29 -12.54 21.44
C PRO A 552 25.62 -12.92 22.90
N ASP A 553 25.93 -14.19 23.19
CA ASP A 553 26.40 -14.57 24.52
C ASP A 553 27.71 -13.84 24.83
N ILE A 554 27.74 -13.04 25.91
CA ILE A 554 28.94 -12.34 26.38
C ILE A 554 29.42 -13.00 27.66
N THR A 555 30.65 -13.51 27.66
CA THR A 555 31.26 -14.15 28.83
C THR A 555 32.58 -13.48 29.20
N SER A 556 32.79 -13.17 30.47
CA SER A 556 34.07 -12.62 30.95
C SER A 556 35.19 -13.64 30.79
N LYS A 557 36.42 -13.22 30.48
CA LYS A 557 37.58 -14.13 30.46
C LYS A 557 38.59 -13.77 31.54
N THR A 558 39.69 -13.11 31.15
CA THR A 558 40.82 -12.81 32.04
C THR A 558 40.87 -11.35 32.52
N ALA A 559 40.04 -10.49 31.94
CA ALA A 559 39.84 -9.11 32.38
C ALA A 559 38.45 -8.94 33.04
N ASP A 560 38.36 -8.00 33.99
CA ASP A 560 37.08 -7.64 34.60
C ASP A 560 36.18 -6.99 33.54
N VAL A 561 34.87 -7.10 33.72
CA VAL A 561 33.86 -6.51 32.83
C VAL A 561 33.17 -5.34 33.52
N THR A 562 33.20 -4.17 32.90
CA THR A 562 32.39 -3.02 33.30
C THR A 562 31.01 -3.16 32.68
N VAL A 563 29.97 -3.07 33.50
CA VAL A 563 28.57 -3.07 33.04
C VAL A 563 27.88 -1.83 33.61
N ALA A 564 27.51 -0.86 32.77
CA ALA A 564 26.81 0.36 33.18
C ALA A 564 25.39 0.38 32.64
N VAL A 565 24.40 0.54 33.52
CA VAL A 565 22.98 0.36 33.22
C VAL A 565 22.21 1.61 33.63
N VAL A 566 21.38 2.12 32.72
CA VAL A 566 20.26 3.01 33.05
C VAL A 566 18.99 2.19 33.00
N ASN A 567 18.26 2.11 34.10
CA ASN A 567 16.97 1.43 34.13
C ASN A 567 15.84 2.42 33.85
N ASP A 568 14.91 2.03 32.98
CA ASP A 568 13.58 2.61 32.96
C ASP A 568 12.52 1.57 33.35
N GLY A 569 11.68 1.93 34.33
CA GLY A 569 10.81 0.96 34.98
C GLY A 569 11.57 -0.24 35.57
N ALA A 570 11.26 -1.44 35.06
CA ALA A 570 11.82 -2.72 35.52
C ALA A 570 12.99 -3.24 34.67
N TYR A 571 13.24 -2.63 33.51
CA TYR A 571 14.24 -3.06 32.53
C TYR A 571 15.29 -1.97 32.30
N ALA A 572 16.41 -2.35 31.70
CA ALA A 572 17.40 -1.42 31.22
C ALA A 572 16.88 -0.70 29.98
N ASP A 573 17.10 0.61 29.90
CA ASP A 573 16.88 1.41 28.69
C ASP A 573 18.17 1.37 27.85
N VAL A 574 19.32 1.61 28.50
CA VAL A 574 20.64 1.49 27.89
C VAL A 574 21.64 0.74 28.78
N VAL A 575 22.51 -0.04 28.14
CA VAL A 575 23.56 -0.84 28.78
C VAL A 575 24.88 -0.65 28.05
N TYR A 576 25.94 -0.32 28.79
CA TYR A 576 27.31 -0.32 28.29
C TYR A 576 28.07 -1.51 28.87
N ILE A 577 28.70 -2.32 28.02
CA ILE A 577 29.51 -3.47 28.43
C ILE A 577 30.92 -3.28 27.90
N TYR A 578 31.92 -3.31 28.77
CA TYR A 578 33.32 -3.20 28.38
C TYR A 578 34.21 -4.21 29.07
N SER A 579 35.14 -4.80 28.33
CA SER A 579 36.27 -5.56 28.87
C SER A 579 37.41 -5.56 27.88
N ALA A 580 38.64 -5.67 28.39
CA ALA A 580 39.83 -5.87 27.56
C ALA A 580 40.01 -7.34 27.10
N ASP A 581 39.19 -8.28 27.63
CA ASP A 581 39.21 -9.70 27.22
C ASP A 581 37.89 -10.39 27.61
N MET A 582 36.96 -10.51 26.65
CA MET A 582 35.70 -11.27 26.77
C MET A 582 35.53 -12.26 25.60
N SER A 583 34.62 -13.24 25.71
CA SER A 583 34.16 -14.04 24.54
C SER A 583 32.75 -13.67 24.14
N ILE A 584 32.54 -13.70 22.84
CA ILE A 584 31.26 -13.54 22.17
C ILE A 584 30.99 -14.84 21.37
N SER A 585 29.90 -15.57 21.66
CA SER A 585 29.47 -16.82 20.98
C SER A 585 27.93 -16.90 20.87
N GLY A 586 27.34 -17.77 20.03
CA GLY A 586 25.87 -17.81 19.89
C GLY A 586 25.26 -19.15 19.44
N ASP A 587 24.16 -19.51 20.10
CA ASP A 587 22.87 -19.88 19.47
C ASP A 587 22.64 -19.01 18.22
N SER A 588 22.07 -19.55 17.15
CA SER A 588 21.85 -18.73 15.94
C SER A 588 20.81 -17.63 16.18
N GLY A 589 19.99 -17.75 17.23
CA GLY A 589 18.82 -16.89 17.45
C GLY A 589 17.71 -17.16 16.45
N ASP A 590 17.82 -18.26 15.67
CA ASP A 590 16.86 -18.55 14.61
C ASP A 590 15.55 -19.08 15.20
N ARG A 591 14.45 -18.51 14.73
CA ARG A 591 13.08 -18.96 15.00
C ARG A 591 12.68 -19.88 13.87
N VAL A 592 12.44 -21.15 14.19
CA VAL A 592 12.07 -22.14 13.17
C VAL A 592 10.71 -22.73 13.50
N TYR A 593 9.69 -22.41 12.69
CA TYR A 593 8.40 -23.10 12.73
C TYR A 593 8.33 -24.14 11.62
N LEU A 594 8.20 -25.42 11.95
CA LEU A 594 8.09 -26.48 10.94
C LEU A 594 6.66 -26.58 10.40
N LEU A 595 6.52 -26.55 9.07
CA LEU A 595 5.23 -26.67 8.40
C LEU A 595 4.78 -28.13 8.25
N GLU A 596 5.71 -29.08 8.27
CA GLU A 596 5.45 -30.51 8.02
C GLU A 596 6.15 -31.47 9.00
N GLU A 597 5.61 -32.69 9.13
CA GLU A 597 6.25 -33.78 9.91
C GLU A 597 7.02 -34.79 9.02
N SER A 598 6.91 -34.70 7.70
CA SER A 598 7.42 -35.70 6.74
C SER A 598 8.48 -35.11 5.80
N PRO A 599 9.72 -34.90 6.30
CA PRO A 599 10.77 -34.25 5.53
C PRO A 599 11.30 -35.11 4.38
N ASN A 600 11.95 -34.46 3.42
CA ASN A 600 12.72 -35.13 2.38
C ASN A 600 14.09 -35.55 2.89
N ALA A 601 14.48 -36.80 2.66
CA ALA A 601 15.84 -37.25 2.98
C ALA A 601 16.79 -36.97 1.82
N SER A 602 17.85 -36.21 2.09
CA SER A 602 18.84 -35.78 1.10
C SER A 602 20.27 -36.16 1.52
N VAL A 603 21.20 -36.12 0.57
CA VAL A 603 22.63 -36.40 0.80
C VAL A 603 23.44 -35.33 0.07
N ASP A 604 24.41 -34.73 0.76
CA ASP A 604 25.25 -33.68 0.18
C ASP A 604 26.42 -34.24 -0.65
N LYS A 605 27.29 -33.33 -1.13
CA LYS A 605 28.47 -33.66 -1.94
C LYS A 605 29.54 -34.47 -1.20
N ASP A 606 29.50 -34.47 0.14
CA ASP A 606 30.46 -35.11 1.02
C ASP A 606 29.89 -36.42 1.63
N ASP A 607 28.76 -36.91 1.10
CA ASP A 607 28.01 -38.07 1.56
C ASP A 607 27.38 -37.90 2.98
N ASN A 608 27.21 -36.67 3.47
CA ASN A 608 26.48 -36.39 4.71
C ASN A 608 24.97 -36.48 4.46
N LYS A 609 24.26 -37.18 5.33
CA LYS A 609 22.81 -37.35 5.24
C LYS A 609 22.10 -36.27 6.05
N TYR A 610 21.12 -35.61 5.46
CA TYR A 610 20.29 -34.59 6.11
C TYR A 610 18.81 -34.70 5.69
N TYR A 611 17.94 -33.92 6.32
CA TYR A 611 16.50 -33.91 6.08
C TYR A 611 16.01 -32.48 5.82
N GLU A 612 15.29 -32.26 4.73
CA GLU A 612 14.73 -30.96 4.34
C GLU A 612 13.26 -30.87 4.78
N TYR A 613 12.92 -29.84 5.54
CA TYR A 613 11.56 -29.51 5.97
C TYR A 613 11.14 -28.18 5.37
N ASP A 614 9.91 -28.08 4.88
CA ASP A 614 9.26 -26.79 4.68
C ASP A 614 9.03 -26.14 6.06
N ALA A 615 9.41 -24.87 6.19
CA ALA A 615 9.46 -24.17 7.47
C ALA A 615 9.27 -22.67 7.29
N ILE A 616 8.97 -21.98 8.38
CA ILE A 616 9.13 -20.54 8.50
C ILE A 616 10.38 -20.32 9.33
N VAL A 617 11.40 -19.69 8.74
CA VAL A 617 12.68 -19.40 9.40
C VAL A 617 12.80 -17.89 9.52
N ASN A 618 12.84 -17.36 10.74
CA ASN A 618 12.94 -15.93 11.03
C ASN A 618 11.88 -15.07 10.30
N GLY A 619 10.64 -15.56 10.23
CA GLY A 619 9.53 -14.86 9.58
C GLY A 619 9.51 -14.97 8.05
N GLU A 620 10.34 -15.82 7.44
CA GLU A 620 10.32 -16.12 6.00
C GLU A 620 9.88 -17.57 5.73
N ILE A 621 8.88 -17.76 4.86
CA ILE A 621 8.44 -19.09 4.41
C ILE A 621 9.51 -19.66 3.46
N THR A 622 10.17 -20.75 3.87
CA THR A 622 11.36 -21.31 3.22
C THR A 622 11.53 -22.80 3.59
N THR A 623 12.74 -23.33 3.47
CA THR A 623 13.12 -24.69 3.91
C THR A 623 14.24 -24.63 4.94
N VAL A 624 14.22 -25.55 5.91
CA VAL A 624 15.33 -25.79 6.84
C VAL A 624 15.92 -27.19 6.66
N LYS A 625 17.24 -27.32 6.78
CA LYS A 625 17.96 -28.59 6.71
C LYS A 625 18.28 -29.06 8.13
N ALA A 626 17.91 -30.28 8.49
CA ALA A 626 18.12 -30.81 9.83
C ALA A 626 18.78 -32.20 9.82
N THR A 627 19.45 -32.54 10.93
CA THR A 627 20.05 -33.86 11.12
C THR A 627 19.05 -34.90 11.66
N ASP A 628 17.96 -34.47 12.29
CA ASP A 628 16.85 -35.32 12.76
C ASP A 628 15.66 -35.34 11.77
N LYS A 629 15.11 -36.53 11.56
CA LYS A 629 13.95 -36.78 10.69
C LYS A 629 12.62 -36.87 11.40
N ASN A 630 12.61 -36.81 12.74
CA ASN A 630 11.42 -37.05 13.56
C ASN A 630 10.94 -35.79 14.28
N LEU A 631 11.21 -34.62 13.70
CA LEU A 631 10.71 -33.34 14.22
C LEU A 631 9.20 -33.22 14.03
N LYS A 632 8.57 -32.31 14.78
CA LYS A 632 7.13 -32.12 14.86
C LYS A 632 6.74 -30.74 14.37
N ILE A 633 5.53 -30.59 13.84
CA ILE A 633 4.97 -29.27 13.52
C ILE A 633 4.90 -28.45 14.81
N GLY A 634 5.46 -27.26 14.76
CA GLY A 634 5.52 -26.34 15.89
C GLY A 634 6.73 -25.42 15.81
N LEU A 635 6.78 -24.47 16.74
CA LEU A 635 7.84 -23.49 16.87
C LEU A 635 9.01 -24.06 17.69
N TYR A 636 10.23 -23.84 17.21
CA TYR A 636 11.48 -24.26 17.84
C TYR A 636 12.30 -23.05 18.29
N GLN A 637 12.95 -23.20 19.45
CA GLN A 637 13.90 -22.27 20.07
C GLN A 637 15.25 -22.96 20.30
N ASN A 638 16.24 -22.21 20.76
CA ASN A 638 17.61 -22.70 21.03
C ASN A 638 18.21 -23.43 19.80
N VAL A 639 18.04 -22.83 18.62
CA VAL A 639 18.40 -23.46 17.35
C VAL A 639 19.89 -23.31 17.11
N SER A 640 20.55 -24.42 16.80
CA SER A 640 21.95 -24.40 16.38
C SER A 640 22.19 -25.25 15.15
N TYR A 641 23.26 -24.92 14.43
CA TYR A 641 23.63 -25.56 13.19
C TYR A 641 25.03 -26.14 13.28
N ASP A 642 25.21 -27.32 12.69
CA ASP A 642 26.51 -27.95 12.54
C ASP A 642 27.40 -27.22 11.51
N GLU A 643 28.63 -27.71 11.32
CA GLU A 643 29.59 -27.14 10.36
C GLU A 643 29.13 -27.19 8.89
N ASN A 644 28.09 -27.96 8.57
CA ASN A 644 27.49 -28.08 7.24
C ASN A 644 26.22 -27.22 7.08
N GLY A 645 25.82 -26.50 8.13
CA GLY A 645 24.60 -25.71 8.16
C GLY A 645 23.34 -26.55 8.34
N TYR A 646 23.44 -27.72 8.97
CA TYR A 646 22.28 -28.53 9.34
C TYR A 646 21.89 -28.29 10.78
N MET A 647 20.61 -28.01 11.00
CA MET A 647 20.04 -27.89 12.33
C MET A 647 20.28 -29.21 13.09
N ASP A 648 21.11 -29.14 14.13
CA ASP A 648 21.59 -30.30 14.88
C ASP A 648 21.26 -30.24 16.37
N ASP A 649 20.85 -29.08 16.88
CA ASP A 649 20.20 -28.93 18.17
C ASP A 649 19.03 -27.94 18.08
N GLN A 650 17.92 -28.27 18.75
CA GLN A 650 16.71 -27.47 18.77
C GLN A 650 15.73 -27.95 19.85
N ASP A 651 15.05 -27.01 20.49
CA ASP A 651 14.03 -27.26 21.50
C ASP A 651 12.64 -26.88 20.99
N LEU A 652 11.71 -27.83 20.96
CA LEU A 652 10.30 -27.56 20.66
C LEU A 652 9.66 -26.79 21.83
N VAL A 653 8.98 -25.69 21.52
CA VAL A 653 8.20 -24.87 22.45
C VAL A 653 7.00 -25.68 22.96
N LYS A 654 6.83 -25.77 24.29
CA LYS A 654 5.90 -26.73 24.93
C LYS A 654 4.86 -26.11 25.85
N ASP A 655 5.09 -24.89 26.32
CA ASP A 655 4.18 -24.16 27.17
C ASP A 655 4.36 -22.65 26.96
N ALA A 656 3.70 -21.84 27.79
CA ALA A 656 3.78 -20.39 27.77
C ALA A 656 4.46 -19.86 29.06
N SER A 657 5.43 -20.60 29.62
CA SER A 657 6.10 -20.17 30.86
C SER A 657 7.25 -19.19 30.59
N ASP A 658 7.02 -17.89 30.82
CA ASP A 658 7.98 -16.77 30.98
C ASP A 658 9.24 -16.75 30.06
N ASP A 659 9.12 -17.21 28.81
CA ASP A 659 10.08 -17.01 27.71
C ASP A 659 9.36 -16.36 26.51
N ASP A 660 10.12 -15.79 25.57
CA ASP A 660 9.60 -15.11 24.35
C ASP A 660 8.87 -16.05 23.38
N PHE A 661 9.08 -17.35 23.52
CA PHE A 661 8.45 -18.38 22.71
C PHE A 661 7.34 -19.06 23.51
N LYS A 662 6.10 -18.88 23.06
CA LYS A 662 4.92 -19.37 23.77
C LYS A 662 4.10 -20.30 22.90
N VAL A 663 3.45 -21.28 23.54
CA VAL A 663 2.36 -22.04 22.93
C VAL A 663 1.13 -22.05 23.83
N TYR A 664 0.02 -21.56 23.28
CA TYR A 664 -1.30 -21.62 23.88
C TYR A 664 -2.05 -22.82 23.33
N THR A 665 -2.35 -23.78 24.19
CA THR A 665 -3.02 -25.03 23.82
C THR A 665 -4.48 -25.03 24.24
N GLY A 666 -5.35 -25.71 23.49
CA GLY A 666 -6.78 -25.83 23.80
C GLY A 666 -7.61 -24.62 23.35
N ILE A 667 -7.11 -23.84 22.40
CA ILE A 667 -7.79 -22.66 21.85
C ILE A 667 -8.89 -23.10 20.90
N LYS A 668 -10.10 -22.59 21.13
CA LYS A 668 -11.30 -22.94 20.35
C LYS A 668 -11.83 -21.82 19.47
N THR A 669 -11.58 -20.59 19.88
CA THR A 669 -12.02 -19.37 19.23
C THR A 669 -10.95 -18.33 19.50
N ILE A 670 -10.72 -17.48 18.51
CA ILE A 670 -9.89 -16.29 18.62
C ILE A 670 -10.82 -15.10 18.39
N SER A 671 -10.66 -14.03 19.16
CA SER A 671 -11.25 -12.74 18.82
C SER A 671 -10.15 -11.69 18.77
N TYR A 672 -10.29 -10.72 17.89
CA TYR A 672 -9.37 -9.61 17.75
C TYR A 672 -10.05 -8.30 18.14
N LYS A 673 -9.34 -7.43 18.85
CA LYS A 673 -9.75 -6.05 19.10
C LYS A 673 -8.55 -5.17 19.44
N SER A 674 -8.36 -4.08 18.69
CA SER A 674 -7.40 -3.00 19.01
C SER A 674 -6.00 -3.54 19.35
N GLY A 675 -5.39 -4.27 18.42
CA GLY A 675 -4.07 -4.87 18.62
C GLY A 675 -4.04 -6.10 19.54
N VAL A 676 -5.16 -6.62 20.05
CA VAL A 676 -5.16 -7.75 20.99
C VAL A 676 -5.91 -8.97 20.42
N LEU A 677 -5.22 -10.11 20.35
CA LEU A 677 -5.79 -11.44 20.11
C LEU A 677 -6.18 -12.11 21.43
N SER A 678 -7.48 -12.27 21.68
CA SER A 678 -7.99 -13.06 22.81
C SER A 678 -8.06 -14.54 22.45
N LEU A 679 -7.17 -15.33 23.06
CA LEU A 679 -7.05 -16.78 22.94
C LEU A 679 -7.77 -17.47 24.12
N GLY A 680 -9.07 -17.20 24.28
CA GLY A 680 -9.89 -17.75 25.36
C GLY A 680 -9.71 -17.02 26.69
N SER A 681 -8.87 -17.53 27.60
CA SER A 681 -8.59 -16.87 28.90
C SER A 681 -7.25 -16.14 28.92
N ASN A 682 -6.53 -16.17 27.81
CA ASN A 682 -5.26 -15.47 27.61
C ASN A 682 -5.47 -14.43 26.53
N ASP A 683 -4.86 -13.27 26.71
CA ASP A 683 -4.82 -12.22 25.71
C ASP A 683 -3.37 -12.08 25.25
N VAL A 684 -3.18 -11.93 23.94
CA VAL A 684 -1.90 -11.72 23.28
C VAL A 684 -1.98 -10.35 22.62
N VAL A 685 -1.19 -9.41 23.10
CA VAL A 685 -1.02 -8.10 22.46
C VAL A 685 -0.15 -8.32 21.22
N LEU A 686 -0.51 -7.75 20.07
CA LEU A 686 0.29 -7.75 18.86
C LEU A 686 1.22 -6.54 18.91
N ALA A 687 2.47 -6.72 18.47
CA ALA A 687 3.40 -5.61 18.29
C ALA A 687 2.96 -4.72 17.12
N ASP A 688 3.42 -3.48 17.04
CA ASP A 688 3.11 -2.58 15.91
C ASP A 688 3.51 -3.18 14.54
N SER A 689 4.57 -3.98 14.52
CA SER A 689 4.96 -4.77 13.34
C SER A 689 4.89 -6.26 13.67
N TYR A 690 3.85 -6.93 13.17
CA TYR A 690 3.60 -8.34 13.42
C TYR A 690 3.35 -9.13 12.13
N LYS A 691 3.52 -10.45 12.19
CA LYS A 691 3.09 -11.38 11.13
C LYS A 691 2.33 -12.56 11.70
N ILE A 692 1.16 -12.83 11.14
CA ILE A 692 0.41 -14.04 11.48
C ILE A 692 0.54 -15.05 10.35
N PHE A 693 1.17 -16.18 10.65
CA PHE A 693 1.34 -17.30 9.75
C PHE A 693 0.25 -18.35 9.93
N VAL A 694 -0.30 -18.80 8.80
CA VAL A 694 -1.18 -19.96 8.71
C VAL A 694 -0.42 -21.07 8.00
N ASN A 695 -0.15 -22.15 8.71
CA ASN A 695 0.24 -23.42 8.10
C ASN A 695 -1.02 -24.12 7.59
N ASP A 696 -1.22 -24.12 6.28
CA ASP A 696 -2.35 -24.75 5.58
C ASP A 696 -1.94 -26.13 5.06
N ASP A 697 -1.87 -27.12 5.96
CA ASP A 697 -1.48 -28.52 5.65
C ASP A 697 -0.12 -28.65 4.93
N GLY A 698 0.89 -27.92 5.43
CA GLY A 698 2.25 -27.89 4.87
C GLY A 698 2.54 -26.68 3.97
N ASP A 699 1.51 -25.93 3.57
CA ASP A 699 1.65 -24.70 2.79
C ASP A 699 1.63 -23.47 3.71
N GLY A 700 2.78 -22.82 3.89
CA GLY A 700 2.90 -21.63 4.72
C GLY A 700 2.32 -20.40 4.03
N LYS A 701 1.42 -19.67 4.71
CA LYS A 701 0.80 -18.41 4.25
C LYS A 701 0.78 -17.39 5.39
N THR A 702 0.47 -16.14 5.07
CA THR A 702 0.15 -15.09 6.06
C THR A 702 -1.35 -14.79 6.07
N THR A 703 -1.83 -14.16 7.15
CA THR A 703 -3.21 -13.68 7.32
C THR A 703 -3.23 -12.44 8.22
N THR A 704 -4.35 -11.72 8.27
CA THR A 704 -4.58 -10.63 9.24
C THR A 704 -5.20 -11.16 10.55
N PRO A 705 -5.13 -10.42 11.68
CA PRO A 705 -5.75 -10.80 12.95
C PRO A 705 -7.26 -10.92 12.86
N SER A 706 -7.88 -9.98 12.14
CA SER A 706 -9.32 -9.94 11.88
C SER A 706 -9.77 -11.17 11.10
N SER A 707 -9.07 -11.52 10.01
CA SER A 707 -9.34 -12.73 9.22
C SER A 707 -9.09 -14.01 10.02
N LEU A 708 -8.03 -14.04 10.83
CA LEU A 708 -7.78 -15.16 11.74
C LEU A 708 -8.94 -15.31 12.74
N ALA A 709 -9.36 -14.24 13.41
CA ALA A 709 -10.43 -14.26 14.40
C ALA A 709 -11.79 -14.69 13.79
N LYS A 710 -12.08 -14.25 12.56
CA LYS A 710 -13.29 -14.62 11.80
C LYS A 710 -13.33 -16.12 11.49
N ASN A 711 -12.18 -16.72 11.18
CA ASN A 711 -12.10 -18.09 10.64
C ASN A 711 -11.72 -19.15 11.70
N PHE A 712 -10.94 -18.79 12.71
CA PHE A 712 -10.36 -19.75 13.66
C PHE A 712 -11.43 -20.47 14.49
N GLY A 713 -11.50 -21.79 14.34
CA GLY A 713 -12.39 -22.66 15.11
C GLY A 713 -13.86 -22.67 14.65
N VAL A 714 -14.20 -21.99 13.55
CA VAL A 714 -15.57 -21.95 13.00
C VAL A 714 -15.99 -23.28 12.38
N ASP A 715 -15.13 -23.88 11.56
CA ASP A 715 -15.38 -25.14 10.85
C ASP A 715 -14.64 -26.33 11.47
N GLY A 716 -13.90 -26.11 12.56
CA GLY A 716 -13.12 -27.15 13.26
C GLY A 716 -11.85 -27.57 12.52
N THR A 717 -11.42 -26.82 11.50
CA THR A 717 -10.22 -27.13 10.72
C THR A 717 -8.94 -26.57 11.34
N TYR A 718 -8.98 -25.82 12.44
CA TYR A 718 -7.77 -25.35 13.11
C TYR A 718 -7.34 -26.28 14.25
N SER A 719 -6.03 -26.48 14.36
CA SER A 719 -5.40 -27.03 15.56
C SER A 719 -5.67 -26.13 16.74
N GLU A 720 -5.90 -26.72 17.91
CA GLU A 720 -6.12 -25.97 19.16
C GLU A 720 -4.81 -25.37 19.74
N ASN A 721 -3.69 -25.45 19.01
CA ASN A 721 -2.41 -24.86 19.40
C ASN A 721 -2.14 -23.58 18.59
N VAL A 722 -1.87 -22.49 19.30
CA VAL A 722 -1.41 -21.22 18.75
C VAL A 722 -0.01 -20.97 19.31
N PHE A 723 0.99 -20.90 18.43
CA PHE A 723 2.34 -20.54 18.84
C PHE A 723 2.52 -19.04 18.65
N VAL A 724 3.27 -18.42 19.55
CA VAL A 724 3.51 -16.99 19.56
C VAL A 724 4.99 -16.78 19.83
N PHE A 725 5.62 -15.91 19.07
CA PHE A 725 6.89 -15.32 19.40
C PHE A 725 6.65 -13.85 19.75
N GLU A 726 7.01 -13.48 20.97
CA GLU A 726 6.84 -12.13 21.50
C GLU A 726 8.17 -11.37 21.45
N ASP A 727 8.10 -10.06 21.28
CA ASP A 727 9.18 -9.16 21.67
C ASP A 727 9.21 -9.04 23.20
N ASP A 728 10.10 -8.21 23.71
CA ASP A 728 10.25 -8.09 25.15
C ASP A 728 9.34 -7.04 25.79
N ASN A 729 8.40 -6.48 25.03
CA ASN A 729 7.24 -5.76 25.57
C ASN A 729 6.09 -6.73 25.87
N ASP A 730 6.33 -8.05 25.76
CA ASP A 730 5.32 -9.10 25.81
C ASP A 730 4.29 -8.93 24.67
N GLU A 731 4.71 -8.37 23.53
CA GLU A 731 3.89 -8.14 22.33
C GLU A 731 4.28 -9.14 21.23
N ALA A 732 3.31 -9.76 20.59
CA ALA A 732 3.51 -10.78 19.58
C ALA A 732 3.96 -10.18 18.26
N VAL A 733 5.19 -10.50 17.88
CA VAL A 733 5.78 -10.17 16.57
C VAL A 733 5.43 -11.24 15.55
N GLU A 734 5.31 -12.51 15.97
CA GLU A 734 4.92 -13.60 15.07
C GLU A 734 3.90 -14.52 15.75
N VAL A 735 2.79 -14.82 15.06
CA VAL A 735 1.77 -15.77 15.51
C VAL A 735 1.67 -16.90 14.49
N TYR A 736 1.66 -18.15 14.95
CA TYR A 736 1.59 -19.32 14.09
C TYR A 736 0.38 -20.19 14.44
N VAL A 737 -0.48 -20.42 13.45
CA VAL A 737 -1.62 -21.31 13.57
C VAL A 737 -1.56 -22.42 12.53
N TYR A 738 -2.03 -23.60 12.89
CA TYR A 738 -2.07 -24.75 12.00
C TYR A 738 -3.51 -25.08 11.61
N LYS A 739 -3.80 -25.03 10.31
CA LYS A 739 -5.06 -25.48 9.72
C LYS A 739 -4.92 -26.94 9.29
N ILE A 740 -5.56 -27.81 10.05
CA ILE A 740 -5.70 -29.24 9.83
C ILE A 740 -6.66 -29.48 8.66
N LYS A 741 -6.24 -30.35 7.73
CA LYS A 741 -7.07 -30.80 6.61
C LYS A 741 -8.43 -31.34 7.05
N ASP A 742 -9.49 -30.83 6.43
CA ASP A 742 -10.89 -31.20 6.63
C ASP A 742 -11.13 -32.67 6.22
N ALA A 743 -11.31 -33.57 7.18
CA ALA A 743 -11.45 -35.02 6.92
C ALA A 743 -12.77 -35.41 6.23
N ASP A 744 -13.77 -34.52 6.22
CA ASP A 744 -15.14 -34.80 5.75
C ASP A 744 -15.55 -34.03 4.46
N LYS A 745 -14.66 -33.23 3.86
CA LYS A 745 -14.74 -32.90 2.43
C LYS A 745 -13.95 -33.96 1.69
N ASN A 746 -14.58 -34.69 0.77
CA ASN A 746 -13.93 -35.73 -0.04
C ASN A 746 -12.74 -35.17 -0.83
N ASP A 747 -11.58 -35.13 -0.20
CA ASP A 747 -10.29 -34.94 -0.83
C ASP A 747 -9.49 -36.23 -0.61
N ALA A 748 -10.00 -37.29 -1.22
CA ALA A 748 -9.48 -38.65 -1.11
C ALA A 748 -8.11 -38.86 -1.77
N ASP A 749 -7.50 -37.80 -2.34
CA ASP A 749 -6.32 -37.88 -3.19
C ASP A 749 -5.33 -36.75 -2.81
N LYS A 750 -4.55 -36.93 -1.73
CA LYS A 750 -3.24 -36.27 -1.59
C LYS A 750 -2.26 -37.21 -0.90
N VAL A 751 -1.33 -37.76 -1.68
CA VAL A 751 -0.01 -38.15 -1.19
C VAL A 751 0.97 -37.18 -1.87
N ASP A 752 1.90 -36.59 -1.11
CA ASP A 752 2.77 -35.46 -1.53
C ASP A 752 3.74 -35.77 -2.67
N ALA A 753 3.47 -35.29 -3.88
CA ALA A 753 4.44 -35.30 -4.95
C ALA A 753 5.47 -34.18 -4.73
N LYS A 754 6.70 -34.54 -4.35
CA LYS A 754 7.82 -33.61 -4.12
C LYS A 754 8.83 -33.68 -5.27
N ILE A 755 9.63 -32.63 -5.45
CA ILE A 755 10.74 -32.64 -6.42
C ILE A 755 11.79 -33.65 -5.92
N ASP A 756 12.09 -34.65 -6.73
CA ASP A 756 13.16 -35.63 -6.48
C ASP A 756 14.53 -35.02 -6.82
N HIS A 757 14.66 -34.44 -8.01
CA HIS A 757 15.86 -33.69 -8.40
C HIS A 757 15.59 -32.74 -9.57
N VAL A 758 16.45 -31.75 -9.71
CA VAL A 758 16.49 -30.83 -10.86
C VAL A 758 17.79 -31.06 -11.65
N GLN A 759 17.69 -31.07 -12.97
CA GLN A 759 18.84 -31.23 -13.86
C GLN A 759 18.96 -30.06 -14.81
N MET A 760 20.15 -29.47 -14.92
CA MET A 760 20.46 -28.44 -15.90
C MET A 760 21.30 -29.02 -17.05
N LEU A 761 20.96 -28.62 -18.27
CA LEU A 761 21.62 -29.03 -19.50
C LEU A 761 22.57 -27.94 -20.00
N ALA A 762 23.61 -28.36 -20.73
CA ALA A 762 24.66 -27.46 -21.24
C ALA A 762 24.22 -26.46 -22.30
N ASP A 763 23.03 -26.63 -22.85
CA ASP A 763 22.41 -25.71 -23.80
C ASP A 763 21.41 -24.74 -23.13
N GLY A 764 21.39 -24.68 -21.80
CA GLY A 764 20.52 -23.81 -21.03
C GLY A 764 19.12 -24.38 -20.76
N GLY A 765 18.84 -25.62 -21.20
CA GLY A 765 17.62 -26.32 -20.83
C GLY A 765 17.66 -26.87 -19.40
N PHE A 766 16.50 -27.26 -18.88
CA PHE A 766 16.38 -27.88 -17.56
C PHE A 766 15.27 -28.93 -17.51
N ASN A 767 15.34 -29.81 -16.52
CA ASN A 767 14.32 -30.82 -16.26
C ASN A 767 14.08 -30.93 -14.75
N ILE A 768 12.82 -30.91 -14.34
CA ILE A 768 12.38 -31.11 -12.95
C ILE A 768 11.77 -32.51 -12.90
N VAL A 769 12.25 -33.34 -11.99
CA VAL A 769 11.74 -34.69 -11.78
C VAL A 769 11.08 -34.77 -10.42
N MET A 770 9.87 -35.31 -10.37
CA MET A 770 9.11 -35.54 -9.15
C MET A 770 9.30 -36.97 -8.67
N ASN A 771 9.23 -37.18 -7.35
CA ASN A 771 9.31 -38.51 -6.73
C ASN A 771 8.07 -39.38 -7.02
N GLN A 772 6.96 -38.78 -7.45
CA GLN A 772 5.74 -39.43 -7.93
C GLN A 772 4.97 -38.53 -8.91
N LYS A 773 3.83 -39.01 -9.44
CA LYS A 773 3.03 -38.26 -10.41
C LYS A 773 2.36 -37.05 -9.75
N ALA A 774 2.31 -35.92 -10.44
CA ALA A 774 1.51 -34.77 -10.03
C ALA A 774 0.02 -35.10 -10.11
N GLU A 775 -0.77 -34.79 -9.09
CA GLU A 775 -2.23 -35.06 -9.11
C GLU A 775 -3.04 -33.88 -9.68
N GLN A 776 -2.40 -32.72 -9.90
CA GLN A 776 -2.94 -31.53 -10.58
C GLN A 776 -1.86 -30.82 -11.43
N ASP A 777 -2.25 -29.79 -12.18
CA ASP A 777 -1.29 -28.93 -12.87
C ASP A 777 -0.56 -28.06 -11.84
N THR A 778 0.77 -28.20 -11.74
CA THR A 778 1.61 -27.50 -10.75
C THR A 778 2.56 -26.55 -11.48
N ASN A 779 2.55 -25.27 -11.10
CA ASN A 779 3.46 -24.28 -11.66
C ASN A 779 4.75 -24.20 -10.82
N PHE A 780 5.89 -24.28 -11.48
CA PHE A 780 7.21 -24.07 -10.89
C PHE A 780 7.84 -22.78 -11.41
N THR A 781 8.41 -21.99 -10.51
CA THR A 781 9.33 -20.92 -10.87
C THR A 781 10.75 -21.49 -10.84
N VAL A 782 11.44 -21.40 -11.97
CA VAL A 782 12.80 -21.88 -12.16
C VAL A 782 13.73 -20.68 -12.22
N GLU A 783 14.59 -20.55 -11.23
CA GLU A 783 15.59 -19.50 -11.15
C GLU A 783 16.91 -19.98 -11.74
N LEU A 784 17.50 -19.21 -12.66
CA LEU A 784 18.87 -19.37 -13.12
C LEU A 784 19.80 -18.55 -12.23
N GLN A 785 20.83 -19.17 -11.67
CA GLN A 785 21.86 -18.49 -10.90
C GLN A 785 23.22 -18.58 -11.59
N GLN A 786 23.95 -17.47 -11.66
CA GLN A 786 25.31 -17.37 -12.21
C GLN A 786 26.34 -17.26 -11.08
N ARG A 787 27.47 -17.94 -11.23
CA ARG A 787 28.59 -17.78 -10.30
C ARG A 787 29.43 -16.54 -10.63
N VAL A 788 29.42 -15.56 -9.73
CA VAL A 788 30.19 -14.30 -9.79
C VAL A 788 31.01 -14.17 -8.50
N ASP A 789 32.32 -14.00 -8.63
CA ASP A 789 33.27 -13.86 -7.50
C ASP A 789 33.13 -14.94 -6.40
N GLY A 790 32.79 -16.17 -6.80
CA GLY A 790 32.65 -17.32 -5.91
C GLY A 790 31.28 -17.46 -5.24
N LYS A 791 30.36 -16.52 -5.46
CA LYS A 791 28.97 -16.57 -4.98
C LYS A 791 28.00 -16.77 -6.15
N TYR A 792 26.83 -17.35 -5.87
CA TYR A 792 25.75 -17.47 -6.84
C TYR A 792 24.81 -16.27 -6.73
N VAL A 793 24.52 -15.63 -7.86
CA VAL A 793 23.60 -14.49 -7.97
C VAL A 793 22.53 -14.81 -9.01
N SER A 794 21.31 -14.32 -8.79
CA SER A 794 20.20 -14.50 -9.73
C SER A 794 20.52 -13.88 -11.09
N ALA A 795 20.28 -14.64 -12.16
CA ALA A 795 20.54 -14.25 -13.55
C ALA A 795 19.26 -14.28 -14.41
N GLY A 796 18.14 -14.77 -13.89
CA GLY A 796 16.83 -14.76 -14.53
C GLY A 796 15.89 -15.83 -14.00
N THR A 797 14.60 -15.73 -14.31
CA THR A 797 13.58 -16.71 -13.89
C THR A 797 12.69 -17.13 -15.07
N LYS A 798 12.11 -18.32 -14.98
CA LYS A 798 11.10 -18.84 -15.91
C LYS A 798 10.00 -19.58 -15.15
N LYS A 799 8.80 -19.68 -15.74
CA LYS A 799 7.70 -20.48 -15.18
C LYS A 799 7.42 -21.68 -16.08
N VAL A 800 7.23 -22.85 -15.48
CA VAL A 800 6.82 -24.08 -16.18
C VAL A 800 5.68 -24.76 -15.44
N THR A 801 4.78 -25.42 -16.17
CA THR A 801 3.65 -26.14 -15.58
C THR A 801 3.85 -27.64 -15.73
N LEU A 802 4.07 -28.34 -14.62
CA LEU A 802 3.96 -29.80 -14.58
C LEU A 802 2.49 -30.19 -14.69
N LYS A 803 2.13 -30.92 -15.74
CA LYS A 803 0.75 -31.36 -15.94
C LYS A 803 0.36 -32.47 -14.97
N LYS A 804 -0.93 -32.52 -14.62
CA LYS A 804 -1.53 -33.68 -13.94
C LYS A 804 -1.09 -34.99 -14.59
N ASP A 805 -0.83 -35.99 -13.75
CA ASP A 805 -0.28 -37.32 -14.02
C ASP A 805 1.17 -37.38 -14.54
N ALA A 806 1.84 -36.25 -14.72
CA ALA A 806 3.24 -36.20 -15.13
C ALA A 806 4.18 -36.33 -13.93
N THR A 807 5.34 -36.97 -14.13
CA THR A 807 6.43 -37.06 -13.15
C THR A 807 7.59 -36.14 -13.48
N THR A 808 7.54 -35.43 -14.61
CA THR A 808 8.63 -34.58 -15.10
C THR A 808 8.10 -33.40 -15.90
N VAL A 809 8.75 -32.25 -15.77
CA VAL A 809 8.51 -31.07 -16.62
C VAL A 809 9.84 -30.44 -17.02
N SER A 810 9.92 -29.94 -18.26
CA SER A 810 11.13 -29.34 -18.84
C SER A 810 10.85 -27.92 -19.34
N ASP A 811 11.87 -27.27 -19.91
CA ASP A 811 11.81 -25.91 -20.46
C ASP A 811 10.86 -25.71 -21.68
N ASP A 812 10.22 -26.77 -22.18
CA ASP A 812 9.33 -26.76 -23.36
C ASP A 812 9.91 -26.05 -24.60
N GLY A 813 11.25 -25.99 -24.70
CA GLY A 813 11.98 -25.32 -25.78
C GLY A 813 12.38 -23.88 -25.49
N ASP A 814 11.90 -23.30 -24.39
CA ASP A 814 12.27 -21.97 -23.92
C ASP A 814 13.45 -22.03 -22.95
N LYS A 815 14.67 -22.16 -23.50
CA LYS A 815 15.91 -22.34 -22.73
C LYS A 815 16.46 -21.03 -22.16
N PHE A 816 17.28 -21.12 -21.12
CA PHE A 816 18.08 -20.01 -20.66
C PHE A 816 19.25 -19.72 -21.62
N LEU A 817 19.61 -18.45 -21.77
CA LEU A 817 20.81 -18.05 -22.49
C LEU A 817 21.98 -18.04 -21.51
N LEU A 818 23.03 -18.80 -21.83
CA LEU A 818 24.22 -18.93 -20.98
C LEU A 818 25.40 -18.22 -21.63
N ASP A 819 26.12 -17.39 -20.88
CA ASP A 819 27.33 -16.76 -21.37
C ASP A 819 28.48 -17.77 -21.45
N THR A 820 29.18 -17.78 -22.59
CA THR A 820 30.30 -18.69 -22.82
C THR A 820 31.38 -18.49 -21.74
N GLY A 821 31.67 -19.56 -21.00
CA GLY A 821 32.70 -19.56 -19.96
C GLY A 821 32.21 -19.30 -18.53
N SER A 822 30.98 -18.83 -18.34
CA SER A 822 30.35 -18.64 -17.02
C SER A 822 29.78 -19.96 -16.49
N VAL A 823 29.70 -20.10 -15.16
CA VAL A 823 29.14 -21.28 -14.49
C VAL A 823 27.76 -20.93 -13.94
N TYR A 824 26.78 -21.79 -14.22
CA TYR A 824 25.38 -21.60 -13.86
C TYR A 824 24.82 -22.85 -13.16
N LYS A 825 23.74 -22.65 -12.39
CA LYS A 825 22.84 -23.70 -11.91
C LYS A 825 21.40 -23.18 -11.98
N VAL A 826 20.42 -24.07 -11.91
CA VAL A 826 19.02 -23.68 -11.68
C VAL A 826 18.55 -24.10 -10.28
N VAL A 827 17.64 -23.31 -9.71
CA VAL A 827 17.02 -23.56 -8.41
C VAL A 827 15.51 -23.55 -8.59
N VAL A 828 14.83 -24.56 -8.04
CA VAL A 828 13.36 -24.67 -8.06
C VAL A 828 12.90 -25.08 -6.68
N ASN A 829 12.13 -24.22 -6.01
CA ASN A 829 11.67 -24.43 -4.63
C ASN A 829 12.80 -24.94 -3.71
N GLY A 830 13.96 -24.27 -3.73
CA GLY A 830 15.13 -24.63 -2.93
C GLY A 830 15.97 -25.81 -3.45
N VAL A 831 15.46 -26.61 -4.39
CA VAL A 831 16.21 -27.74 -4.97
C VAL A 831 17.14 -27.27 -6.08
N GLU A 832 18.44 -27.48 -5.88
CA GLU A 832 19.49 -27.05 -6.82
C GLU A 832 19.81 -28.12 -7.86
N SER A 833 20.12 -27.68 -9.09
CA SER A 833 20.63 -28.56 -10.13
C SER A 833 22.14 -28.78 -10.07
N ASN A 834 22.64 -29.67 -10.92
CA ASN A 834 24.07 -29.71 -11.26
C ASN A 834 24.55 -28.36 -11.83
N GLU A 835 25.82 -28.01 -11.58
CA GLU A 835 26.48 -26.87 -12.22
C GLU A 835 26.77 -27.17 -13.70
N VAL A 836 26.61 -26.16 -14.55
CA VAL A 836 26.95 -26.23 -15.97
C VAL A 836 27.70 -25.00 -16.42
N LYS A 837 28.68 -25.18 -17.31
CA LYS A 837 29.44 -24.10 -17.90
C LYS A 837 28.85 -23.72 -19.25
N GLY A 838 28.54 -22.44 -19.46
CA GLY A 838 28.04 -21.92 -20.72
C GLY A 838 29.00 -22.24 -21.87
N ALA A 839 28.47 -22.83 -22.94
CA ALA A 839 29.22 -23.35 -24.08
C ALA A 839 29.54 -22.30 -25.15
#